data_AF-A0A2N0B5T5-F1
#
_entry.id   AF-A0A2N0B5T5-F1
#
_cell.length_a   1.000
_cell.length_b   1.000
_cell.length_c   1.000
_cell.angle_alpha   90.00
_cell.angle_beta   90.00
_cell.angle_gamma   90.00
#
_symmetry.space_group_name_H-M   'P 1'
#
loop_
_entity.id
_entity.type
_entity.pdbx_description
1 polymer ?
#
loop_
_entity_poly.entity_id
_entity_poly.type
_entity_poly.pdbx_seq_one_letter_code
_entity_poly.pdbx_strand_id
1 'polypeptide(L)'
;MGYIVDQSAVFGHGEKAGLPEGFGSVYGTSCKGEPTDATIFQEYSGGQGEDANIQLSSVAGSVLSQFPLGIQYPKISSMKNVVNEFGPLSGELIFAEMPEVPLPDFASYKLKIDSKTVMKAYLYDTPDQTSTSKKGFSYKSFGMIKRLEGETISNYNKWNVHKIEVSGINETDAILHLSPNVIYPQNLYTSEIQPNQVLYVRDSEDSDNDGKFKVVEVIDALTLRIHNPSVVAQNIILGYVEILPKEWGDPLTLVSALVNQVFKTYGQRVPILYSSNLIQPTQGVTTLGELYLEGMSLFKFIELVVDMLGGLWYCGVNADGFYFLKKKKGEPIDKFAVGWDFNDLDVKIDRDWVWNYVEIFAKSDEGSGTVKLYSELNESSEKKWGRKTQSIEVPASFTKEIATVICKNLLELHKEPRVLITIKNAPFRYYEFGDYSIAFPSKSYYETLDDLDSLTGWVSSDPIKLSVALTNDTLVSGSKCHKLVFSGADFVTYKKVFNERKNGLTAFHFYLYSTTKDNFQTNPDGMVLFYVIDSDGKKHEKSFPLEIESKWIPCPWDIASLKIKKIVEVGFEFRNVPDSVIYFDELKIRSNTSITHTVPLVEVEYNNAPTKKNTKLTFGGKQTLEKYLSGYLAQIETLRYIARNR
;
A
#
# COMPACT_ATOMS: atom_id res chain seq x y z
N MET A 1 40.03 13.68 0.77
CA MET A 1 40.69 13.15 1.97
C MET A 1 39.80 12.03 2.50
N GLY A 2 40.32 10.80 2.49
CA GLY A 2 39.54 9.61 2.82
C GLY A 2 39.40 9.42 4.32
N TYR A 3 38.20 9.04 4.76
CA TYR A 3 37.98 8.52 6.11
C TYR A 3 37.84 7.00 6.03
N ILE A 4 38.80 6.34 6.66
CA ILE A 4 38.81 4.91 6.96
C ILE A 4 37.75 4.69 8.04
N VAL A 5 36.82 3.78 7.79
CA VAL A 5 35.84 3.32 8.78
C VAL A 5 36.54 2.28 9.67
N ASP A 6 36.86 2.67 10.90
CA ASP A 6 37.37 1.75 11.91
C ASP A 6 36.23 0.88 12.46
N GLN A 7 36.34 -0.43 12.27
CA GLN A 7 35.38 -1.46 12.70
C GLN A 7 35.69 -2.03 14.09
N SER A 8 36.18 -1.20 15.03
CA SER A 8 36.56 -1.70 16.36
C SER A 8 36.00 -0.85 17.51
N ALA A 9 34.70 -1.03 17.80
CA ALA A 9 34.16 -0.71 19.13
C ALA A 9 32.98 -1.64 19.44
N VAL A 10 33.28 -2.94 19.59
CA VAL A 10 32.40 -3.89 20.28
C VAL A 10 32.99 -4.13 21.67
N PHE A 11 32.15 -3.98 22.71
CA PHE A 11 32.36 -4.32 24.13
C PHE A 11 33.04 -3.30 25.04
N GLY A 12 32.28 -2.88 26.08
CA GLY A 12 32.79 -2.21 27.26
C GLY A 12 31.68 -1.92 28.28
N HIS A 13 31.24 -2.93 29.04
CA HIS A 13 30.59 -2.74 30.35
C HIS A 13 31.63 -3.01 31.44
N GLY A 14 31.73 -2.13 32.43
CA GLY A 14 32.51 -2.36 33.65
C GLY A 14 32.80 -1.08 34.44
N GLU A 15 32.10 -0.90 35.56
CA GLU A 15 32.26 0.17 36.54
C GLU A 15 33.67 0.24 37.16
N LYS A 16 34.12 1.45 37.56
CA LYS A 16 34.90 1.62 38.80
C LYS A 16 34.86 3.04 39.38
N ALA A 17 34.14 3.13 40.50
CA ALA A 17 34.39 3.85 41.76
C ALA A 17 35.17 5.17 41.79
N GLY A 18 34.48 6.23 42.26
CA GLY A 18 35.09 7.37 42.93
C GLY A 18 34.13 7.98 43.96
N LEU A 19 34.40 7.75 45.25
CA LEU A 19 33.98 8.55 46.42
C LEU A 19 35.11 8.45 47.46
N PRO A 20 35.33 9.41 48.38
CA PRO A 20 34.34 10.27 49.07
C PRO A 20 34.77 11.78 49.11
N GLU A 21 34.09 12.80 49.67
CA GLU A 21 33.14 12.98 50.77
C GLU A 21 32.19 14.17 50.49
N GLY A 22 30.97 14.13 51.04
CA GLY A 22 30.05 15.27 51.09
C GLY A 22 28.57 14.87 51.15
N PHE A 23 28.03 14.81 52.37
CA PHE A 23 26.69 14.32 52.74
C PHE A 23 25.49 14.91 51.98
N GLY A 24 24.50 14.04 51.70
CA GLY A 24 23.12 14.43 51.45
C GLY A 24 22.23 13.32 50.88
N SER A 25 21.75 12.39 51.72
CA SER A 25 20.74 11.40 51.32
C SER A 25 19.36 12.04 51.29
N VAL A 26 18.61 11.89 50.18
CA VAL A 26 17.15 11.72 50.22
C VAL A 26 16.76 10.70 49.15
N TYR A 27 16.15 9.61 49.60
CA TYR A 27 15.57 8.55 48.79
C TYR A 27 14.48 9.07 47.85
N GLY A 28 14.44 8.49 46.66
CA GLY A 28 13.20 8.25 45.90
C GLY A 28 12.88 9.30 44.85
N THR A 29 13.28 9.05 43.61
CA THR A 29 12.49 9.44 42.44
C THR A 29 12.81 8.53 41.27
N SER A 30 11.74 8.13 40.58
CA SER A 30 11.73 7.28 39.40
C SER A 30 12.87 7.60 38.43
N CYS A 31 13.61 6.58 38.02
CA CYS A 31 14.39 6.63 36.79
C CYS A 31 13.40 6.66 35.61
N LYS A 32 12.75 7.81 35.40
CA LYS A 32 12.39 8.21 34.04
C LYS A 32 13.73 8.38 33.36
N GLY A 33 14.08 7.45 32.46
CA GLY A 33 15.26 7.59 31.63
C GLY A 33 15.25 9.00 31.05
N GLU A 34 16.34 9.72 31.26
CA GLU A 34 16.55 10.99 30.59
C GLU A 34 16.32 10.78 29.09
N PRO A 35 15.52 11.62 28.43
CA PRO A 35 15.37 11.54 26.99
C PRO A 35 16.75 11.81 26.40
N THR A 36 17.40 10.78 25.85
CA THR A 36 18.55 10.97 24.97
C THR A 36 18.14 11.94 23.86
N ASP A 37 19.00 12.92 23.56
CA ASP A 37 18.86 14.05 22.61
C ASP A 37 18.44 13.73 21.16
N ALA A 38 17.80 12.59 20.87
CA ALA A 38 17.24 12.26 19.56
C ALA A 38 15.84 12.85 19.34
N THR A 39 15.56 14.02 19.92
CA THR A 39 14.57 14.94 19.35
C THR A 39 15.36 15.93 18.50
N ILE A 40 15.79 15.51 17.31
CA ILE A 40 16.60 16.35 16.42
C ILE A 40 15.69 17.44 15.86
N PHE A 41 15.51 18.53 16.60
CA PHE A 41 15.15 19.80 16.00
C PHE A 41 16.43 20.33 15.37
N GLN A 42 16.40 20.55 14.07
CA GLN A 42 17.49 21.28 13.45
C GLN A 42 17.37 22.73 13.94
N GLU A 43 18.25 23.11 14.87
CA GLU A 43 18.41 24.50 15.27
C GLU A 43 18.83 25.31 14.04
N TYR A 44 18.27 26.52 13.94
CA TYR A 44 18.35 27.35 12.76
C TYR A 44 19.79 27.86 12.56
N SER A 45 20.48 27.43 11.50
CA SER A 45 21.84 27.89 11.18
C SER A 45 21.91 29.08 10.21
N GLY A 46 20.77 29.57 9.70
CA GLY A 46 20.57 30.92 9.15
C GLY A 46 21.66 31.53 8.25
N GLY A 47 22.32 30.75 7.38
CA GLY A 47 23.43 31.22 6.53
C GLY A 47 23.08 31.26 5.04
N GLN A 48 23.89 32.00 4.24
CA GLN A 48 23.77 32.19 2.77
C GLN A 48 23.90 30.89 1.92
N GLY A 49 23.87 29.70 2.53
CA GLY A 49 24.00 28.40 1.86
C GLY A 49 22.84 27.45 2.11
N GLU A 50 21.65 27.94 2.47
CA GLU A 50 20.48 27.07 2.66
C GLU A 50 19.88 26.62 1.32
N ASP A 51 19.93 25.32 1.04
CA ASP A 51 19.42 24.68 -0.19
C ASP A 51 17.88 24.66 -0.28
N ALA A 52 17.19 25.11 0.77
CA ALA A 52 15.74 25.17 0.84
C ALA A 52 15.22 26.60 0.64
N ASN A 53 14.32 26.78 -0.34
CA ASN A 53 13.75 28.08 -0.68
C ASN A 53 12.29 27.99 -1.13
N ILE A 54 11.63 29.14 -1.05
CA ILE A 54 10.30 29.37 -1.60
C ILE A 54 10.43 30.29 -2.80
N GLN A 55 9.71 29.96 -3.85
CA GLN A 55 9.51 30.81 -5.01
C GLN A 55 8.02 31.05 -5.22
N LEU A 56 7.63 32.31 -5.28
CA LEU A 56 6.29 32.77 -5.59
C LEU A 56 6.30 33.36 -7.00
N SER A 57 5.35 32.93 -7.83
CA SER A 57 5.23 33.42 -9.21
C SER A 57 3.79 33.78 -9.53
N SER A 58 3.59 34.74 -10.42
CA SER A 58 2.27 35.15 -10.89
C SER A 58 1.54 34.00 -11.59
N VAL A 59 0.25 34.17 -11.88
CA VAL A 59 -0.53 33.23 -12.70
C VAL A 59 0.12 33.04 -14.08
N ALA A 60 0.74 34.08 -14.63
CA ALA A 60 1.45 34.06 -15.91
C ALA A 60 2.86 33.45 -15.82
N GLY A 61 3.31 33.02 -14.64
CA GLY A 61 4.60 32.37 -14.42
C GLY A 61 5.79 33.31 -14.19
N SER A 62 5.58 34.62 -14.13
CA SER A 62 6.63 35.58 -13.78
C SER A 62 6.99 35.47 -12.30
N VAL A 63 8.27 35.38 -11.96
CA VAL A 63 8.73 35.30 -10.57
C VAL A 63 8.39 36.62 -9.87
N LEU A 64 7.59 36.54 -8.79
CA LEU A 64 7.21 37.68 -7.95
C LEU A 64 8.20 37.85 -6.80
N SER A 65 8.61 36.73 -6.19
CA SER A 65 9.55 36.72 -5.08
C SER A 65 10.21 35.35 -4.95
N GLN A 66 11.45 35.31 -4.50
CA GLN A 66 12.16 34.09 -4.12
C GLN A 66 13.01 34.36 -2.89
N PHE A 67 12.89 33.51 -1.88
CA PHE A 67 13.61 33.68 -0.62
C PHE A 67 13.94 32.31 0.00
N PRO A 68 15.12 32.15 0.61
CA PRO A 68 15.46 30.93 1.34
C PRO A 68 14.62 30.82 2.62
N LEU A 69 14.37 29.59 3.07
CA LEU A 69 13.67 29.34 4.34
C LEU A 69 14.48 29.78 5.58
N GLY A 70 15.73 30.19 5.37
CA GLY A 70 16.70 30.66 6.36
C GLY A 70 16.80 32.17 6.53
N ILE A 71 16.08 32.96 5.72
CA ILE A 71 16.07 34.42 5.85
C ILE A 71 14.73 34.85 6.45
N GLN A 72 14.77 35.63 7.53
CA GLN A 72 13.61 36.11 8.28
C GLN A 72 12.85 37.25 7.58
N TYR A 73 12.97 37.42 6.25
CA TYR A 73 12.32 38.51 5.53
C TYR A 73 11.77 38.11 4.15
N PRO A 74 10.46 38.32 3.87
CA PRO A 74 9.42 38.66 4.84
C PRO A 74 9.29 37.56 5.90
N LYS A 75 9.10 37.94 7.16
CA LYS A 75 9.21 37.03 8.31
C LYS A 75 8.14 35.95 8.26
N ILE A 76 8.50 34.76 7.81
CA ILE A 76 7.62 33.58 7.90
C ILE A 76 7.45 33.23 9.38
N SER A 77 6.23 33.35 9.89
CA SER A 77 5.84 32.91 11.22
C SER A 77 5.67 31.40 11.29
N SER A 78 5.17 30.79 10.21
CA SER A 78 5.16 29.34 10.04
C SER A 78 4.83 28.95 8.60
N MET A 79 5.20 27.74 8.24
CA MET A 79 4.86 27.10 6.98
C MET A 79 4.53 25.64 7.26
N LYS A 80 3.49 25.14 6.62
CA LYS A 80 3.09 23.73 6.62
C LYS A 80 2.77 23.30 5.19
N ASN A 81 3.38 22.23 4.70
CA ASN A 81 3.07 21.67 3.37
C ASN A 81 2.88 20.17 3.45
N VAL A 82 1.84 19.66 2.81
CA VAL A 82 1.50 18.24 2.76
C VAL A 82 1.63 17.74 1.33
N VAL A 83 2.39 16.67 1.18
CA VAL A 83 2.64 15.97 -0.09
C VAL A 83 2.36 14.50 0.13
N ASN A 84 1.68 13.83 -0.80
CA ASN A 84 1.45 12.40 -0.76
C ASN A 84 2.08 11.67 -1.96
N GLU A 85 1.91 10.36 -2.01
CA GLU A 85 2.44 9.51 -3.09
C GLU A 85 1.92 9.87 -4.50
N PHE A 86 0.77 10.54 -4.60
CA PHE A 86 0.22 11.05 -5.85
C PHE A 86 0.76 12.44 -6.23
N GLY A 87 1.38 13.16 -5.29
CA GLY A 87 1.89 14.53 -5.49
C GLY A 87 1.54 15.57 -4.42
N PRO A 88 1.75 16.86 -4.73
CA PRO A 88 1.39 18.00 -3.88
C PRO A 88 -0.10 18.04 -3.50
N LEU A 89 -0.44 18.04 -2.19
CA LEU A 89 -1.82 18.09 -1.68
C LEU A 89 -2.25 19.51 -1.26
N SER A 90 -1.56 20.09 -0.29
CA SER A 90 -1.92 21.38 0.28
C SER A 90 -0.74 22.06 0.95
N GLY A 91 -0.85 23.36 1.18
CA GLY A 91 0.13 24.12 1.95
C GLY A 91 -0.47 25.35 2.60
N GLU A 92 0.17 25.83 3.65
CA GLU A 92 -0.17 27.04 4.38
C GLU A 92 1.13 27.79 4.68
N LEU A 93 1.14 29.08 4.34
CA LEU A 93 2.23 30.02 4.58
C LEU A 93 1.70 31.14 5.45
N ILE A 94 2.26 31.32 6.64
CA ILE A 94 1.88 32.38 7.56
C ILE A 94 3.03 33.37 7.65
N PHE A 95 2.79 34.61 7.21
CA PHE A 95 3.73 35.71 7.38
C PHE A 95 3.40 36.51 8.64
N ALA A 96 4.43 36.96 9.37
CA ALA A 96 4.27 37.82 10.55
C ALA A 96 3.76 39.22 10.17
N GLU A 97 4.16 39.68 8.99
CA GLU A 97 3.83 40.97 8.42
C GLU A 97 3.32 40.77 6.99
N MET A 98 2.53 41.72 6.49
CA MET A 98 2.00 41.65 5.14
C MET A 98 3.17 41.73 4.14
N PRO A 99 3.26 40.83 3.14
CA PRO A 99 4.31 40.90 2.13
C PRO A 99 4.29 42.24 1.40
N GLU A 100 5.47 42.81 1.12
CA GLU A 100 5.59 44.09 0.40
C GLU A 100 4.98 44.05 -1.01
N VAL A 101 5.00 42.86 -1.64
CA VAL A 101 4.36 42.61 -2.93
C VAL A 101 3.05 41.88 -2.68
N PRO A 102 1.90 42.42 -3.14
CA PRO A 102 0.62 41.73 -3.00
C PRO A 102 0.66 40.40 -3.75
N LEU A 103 0.30 39.33 -3.05
CA LEU A 103 0.20 37.99 -3.62
C LEU A 103 -1.25 37.76 -4.07
N PRO A 104 -1.54 37.76 -5.38
CA PRO A 104 -2.90 37.56 -5.85
C PRO A 104 -3.35 36.12 -5.65
N ASP A 105 -4.67 35.93 -5.59
CA ASP A 105 -5.26 34.60 -5.69
C ASP A 105 -4.77 33.89 -6.94
N PHE A 106 -4.59 32.57 -6.84
CA PHE A 106 -4.03 31.70 -7.86
C PHE A 106 -2.57 31.94 -8.24
N ALA A 107 -1.84 32.83 -7.55
CA ALA A 107 -0.39 32.87 -7.66
C ALA A 107 0.20 31.48 -7.35
N SER A 108 1.21 31.09 -8.12
CA SER A 108 1.87 29.81 -7.94
C SER A 108 2.93 29.88 -6.85
N TYR A 109 3.00 28.82 -6.07
CA TYR A 109 3.93 28.63 -4.96
C TYR A 109 4.76 27.38 -5.22
N LYS A 110 6.08 27.51 -5.12
CA LYS A 110 7.04 26.42 -5.30
C LYS A 110 7.94 26.34 -4.07
N LEU A 111 8.09 25.15 -3.50
CA LEU A 111 9.01 24.85 -2.40
C LEU A 111 10.12 23.93 -2.91
N LYS A 112 11.37 24.30 -2.60
CA LYS A 112 12.53 23.44 -2.75
C LYS A 112 13.13 23.09 -1.40
N ILE A 113 13.56 21.84 -1.24
CA ILE A 113 14.32 21.32 -0.09
C ILE A 113 15.45 20.46 -0.67
N ASP A 114 16.67 20.62 -0.18
CA ASP A 114 17.87 19.93 -0.68
C ASP A 114 18.04 20.06 -2.21
N SER A 115 17.81 21.28 -2.73
CA SER A 115 17.80 21.60 -4.18
C SER A 115 16.76 20.84 -5.03
N LYS A 116 15.90 20.02 -4.42
CA LYS A 116 14.80 19.32 -5.10
C LYS A 116 13.49 20.06 -4.91
N THR A 117 12.71 20.17 -5.99
CA THR A 117 11.33 20.64 -5.86
C THR A 117 10.53 19.61 -5.08
N VAL A 118 9.84 20.04 -4.02
CA VAL A 118 8.99 19.17 -3.20
C VAL A 118 7.52 19.55 -3.28
N MET A 119 7.21 20.82 -3.57
CA MET A 119 5.85 21.32 -3.68
C MET A 119 5.74 22.26 -4.87
N LYS A 120 4.63 22.14 -5.60
CA LYS A 120 4.08 23.20 -6.43
C LYS A 120 2.58 23.28 -6.14
N ALA A 121 2.11 24.47 -5.84
CA ALA A 121 0.76 24.75 -5.42
C ALA A 121 0.29 26.09 -6.00
N TYR A 122 -0.97 26.43 -5.77
CA TYR A 122 -1.51 27.75 -6.06
C TYR A 122 -2.25 28.28 -4.84
N LEU A 123 -2.09 29.56 -4.56
CA LEU A 123 -2.81 30.25 -3.50
C LEU A 123 -4.31 30.27 -3.85
N TYR A 124 -5.18 30.03 -2.88
CA TYR A 124 -6.63 30.04 -3.09
C TYR A 124 -7.41 30.77 -1.99
N ASP A 125 -6.77 31.02 -0.85
CA ASP A 125 -7.33 31.73 0.29
C ASP A 125 -6.24 32.70 0.75
N THR A 126 -6.35 33.94 0.27
CA THR A 126 -5.45 35.03 0.64
C THR A 126 -6.09 35.85 1.79
N PRO A 127 -5.29 36.31 2.76
CA PRO A 127 -5.82 37.03 3.90
C PRO A 127 -6.33 38.41 3.46
N ASP A 128 -7.48 38.84 4.00
CA ASP A 128 -8.00 40.18 3.80
C ASP A 128 -6.98 41.23 4.26
N GLN A 129 -6.64 42.18 3.39
CA GLN A 129 -5.68 43.25 3.68
C GLN A 129 -6.12 44.15 4.84
N THR A 130 -7.41 44.17 5.14
CA THR A 130 -7.99 44.92 6.27
C THR A 130 -7.96 44.14 7.60
N SER A 131 -7.58 42.87 7.56
CA SER A 131 -7.54 42.00 8.74
C SER A 131 -6.30 42.27 9.60
N THR A 132 -6.49 42.92 10.75
CA THR A 132 -5.47 43.06 11.79
C THR A 132 -5.45 41.80 12.67
N SER A 133 -5.06 40.67 12.09
CA SER A 133 -4.90 39.40 12.80
C SER A 133 -3.64 39.40 13.67
N LYS A 134 -3.78 39.18 14.98
CA LYS A 134 -2.64 38.91 15.89
C LYS A 134 -1.86 37.64 15.53
N LYS A 135 -2.40 36.77 14.69
CA LYS A 135 -1.83 35.47 14.29
C LYS A 135 -1.00 35.55 12.99
N GLY A 136 -0.84 36.74 12.40
CA GLY A 136 -0.19 36.94 11.11
C GLY A 136 -1.15 36.76 9.93
N PHE A 137 -0.58 36.83 8.72
CA PHE A 137 -1.25 36.75 7.43
C PHE A 137 -1.11 35.32 6.87
N SER A 138 -2.17 34.53 6.98
CA SER A 138 -2.21 33.14 6.49
C SER A 138 -2.65 33.08 5.03
N TYR A 139 -1.81 32.48 4.20
CA TYR A 139 -2.04 32.18 2.80
C TYR A 139 -2.16 30.67 2.65
N LYS A 140 -3.35 30.18 2.30
CA LYS A 140 -3.53 28.75 2.01
C LYS A 140 -3.41 28.48 0.53
N SER A 141 -2.86 27.30 0.25
CA SER A 141 -2.57 26.82 -1.09
C SER A 141 -3.10 25.41 -1.30
N PHE A 142 -3.61 25.18 -2.51
CA PHE A 142 -3.97 23.86 -2.98
C PHE A 142 -2.83 23.33 -3.84
N GLY A 143 -2.40 22.10 -3.57
CA GLY A 143 -1.45 21.40 -4.41
C GLY A 143 -2.06 21.04 -5.77
N MET A 144 -1.20 20.63 -6.70
CA MET A 144 -1.62 20.32 -8.08
C MET A 144 -2.66 19.21 -8.17
N ILE A 145 -2.72 18.28 -7.21
CA ILE A 145 -3.73 17.22 -7.19
C ILE A 145 -5.15 17.81 -7.14
N LYS A 146 -5.37 18.88 -6.38
CA LYS A 146 -6.70 19.47 -6.23
C LYS A 146 -7.28 19.99 -7.54
N ARG A 147 -6.43 20.42 -8.48
CA ARG A 147 -6.85 20.82 -9.85
C ARG A 147 -7.44 19.64 -10.62
N LEU A 148 -6.90 18.44 -10.41
CA LEU A 148 -7.33 17.23 -11.11
C LEU A 148 -8.68 16.71 -10.62
N GLU A 149 -9.12 17.11 -9.42
CA GLU A 149 -10.45 16.75 -8.92
C GLU A 149 -11.57 17.51 -9.65
N GLY A 150 -11.31 18.74 -10.09
CA GLY A 150 -12.28 19.59 -10.79
C GLY A 150 -12.32 19.40 -12.30
N GLU A 151 -11.27 18.83 -12.89
CA GLU A 151 -11.21 18.55 -14.32
C GLU A 151 -11.71 17.15 -14.64
N THR A 152 -12.71 17.08 -15.52
CA THR A 152 -13.26 15.83 -16.02
C THR A 152 -12.75 15.50 -17.41
N ILE A 153 -12.60 14.20 -17.66
CA ILE A 153 -12.32 13.66 -18.98
C ILE A 153 -13.56 13.86 -19.83
N SER A 154 -13.37 14.49 -21.00
CA SER A 154 -14.44 14.73 -21.98
C SER A 154 -14.03 14.10 -23.31
N ASN A 155 -14.73 13.04 -23.73
CA ASN A 155 -14.60 12.45 -25.03
C ASN A 155 -15.01 13.45 -26.10
N TYR A 156 -14.05 13.80 -26.94
CA TYR A 156 -14.25 14.72 -28.05
C TYR A 156 -14.84 14.03 -29.27
N ASN A 157 -14.81 12.70 -29.37
CA ASN A 157 -15.24 11.98 -30.55
C ASN A 157 -16.77 11.84 -30.58
N LYS A 158 -17.46 12.98 -30.72
CA LYS A 158 -18.92 13.12 -30.72
C LYS A 158 -19.40 13.88 -31.95
N TRP A 159 -20.34 13.30 -32.68
CA TRP A 159 -20.92 13.86 -33.89
C TRP A 159 -22.44 13.78 -33.84
N ASN A 160 -23.13 14.71 -34.50
CA ASN A 160 -24.57 14.62 -34.62
C ASN A 160 -24.95 13.55 -35.64
N VAL A 161 -26.00 12.78 -35.35
CA VAL A 161 -26.62 11.91 -36.36
C VAL A 161 -27.38 12.80 -37.33
N HIS A 162 -26.96 12.80 -38.59
CA HIS A 162 -27.61 13.53 -39.67
C HIS A 162 -28.74 12.70 -40.29
N LYS A 163 -28.48 11.40 -40.49
CA LYS A 163 -29.38 10.44 -41.12
C LYS A 163 -29.00 9.01 -40.73
N ILE A 164 -29.98 8.12 -40.61
CA ILE A 164 -29.80 6.68 -40.44
C ILE A 164 -30.50 5.97 -41.61
N GLU A 165 -29.75 5.19 -42.39
CA GLU A 165 -30.30 4.31 -43.43
C GLU A 165 -30.26 2.85 -42.98
N VAL A 166 -31.32 2.11 -43.28
CA VAL A 166 -31.39 0.66 -43.07
C VAL A 166 -30.69 -0.05 -44.23
N SER A 167 -29.82 -1.01 -43.91
CA SER A 167 -28.95 -1.71 -44.86
C SER A 167 -28.67 -3.15 -44.40
N GLY A 168 -27.80 -3.86 -45.11
CA GLY A 168 -27.38 -5.22 -44.75
C GLY A 168 -28.33 -6.33 -45.23
N ILE A 169 -27.94 -7.58 -44.98
CA ILE A 169 -28.77 -8.74 -45.31
C ILE A 169 -29.87 -8.83 -44.25
N ASN A 170 -31.14 -8.85 -44.68
CA ASN A 170 -32.32 -8.82 -43.83
C ASN A 170 -32.50 -7.52 -43.02
N GLU A 171 -32.00 -6.37 -43.51
CA GLU A 171 -32.25 -5.05 -42.88
C GLU A 171 -31.70 -4.92 -41.45
N THR A 172 -30.58 -5.62 -41.17
CA THR A 172 -29.99 -5.70 -39.82
C THR A 172 -28.76 -4.80 -39.61
N ASP A 173 -28.44 -3.92 -40.55
CA ASP A 173 -27.32 -2.99 -40.43
C ASP A 173 -27.80 -1.53 -40.60
N ALA A 174 -27.21 -0.61 -39.84
CA ALA A 174 -27.46 0.82 -39.97
C ALA A 174 -26.28 1.52 -40.65
N ILE A 175 -26.54 2.33 -41.67
CA ILE A 175 -25.59 3.31 -42.21
C ILE A 175 -25.88 4.65 -41.53
N LEU A 176 -24.94 5.09 -40.71
CA LEU A 176 -25.02 6.35 -39.97
C LEU A 176 -24.29 7.44 -40.75
N HIS A 177 -25.01 8.46 -41.17
CA HIS A 177 -24.44 9.68 -41.70
C HIS A 177 -24.28 10.69 -40.57
N LEU A 178 -23.07 11.19 -40.40
CA LEU A 178 -22.68 12.08 -39.31
C LEU A 178 -22.57 13.52 -39.79
N SER A 179 -22.67 14.45 -38.84
CA SER A 179 -22.39 15.86 -39.07
C SER A 179 -21.69 16.48 -37.85
N PRO A 180 -20.98 17.61 -38.01
CA PRO A 180 -20.35 18.30 -36.88
C PRO A 180 -21.35 18.58 -35.77
N ASN A 181 -20.92 18.37 -34.52
CA ASN A 181 -21.76 18.63 -33.36
C ASN A 181 -21.90 20.16 -33.14
N VAL A 182 -23.12 20.63 -32.89
CA VAL A 182 -23.43 22.07 -32.68
C VAL A 182 -22.83 22.60 -31.36
N ILE A 183 -22.67 21.73 -30.35
CA ILE A 183 -22.13 22.07 -29.02
C ILE A 183 -20.59 21.98 -29.02
N TYR A 184 -20.03 21.09 -29.83
CA TYR A 184 -18.59 20.91 -30.02
C TYR A 184 -18.26 20.98 -31.52
N PRO A 185 -18.15 22.19 -32.11
CA PRO A 185 -17.82 22.33 -33.52
C PRO A 185 -16.37 21.88 -33.74
N GLN A 186 -16.20 20.60 -34.07
CA GLN A 186 -14.90 20.01 -34.38
C GLN A 186 -14.69 19.95 -35.88
N ASN A 187 -13.45 20.19 -36.29
CA ASN A 187 -12.98 19.70 -37.59
C ASN A 187 -12.98 18.17 -37.52
N LEU A 188 -13.68 17.53 -38.45
CA LEU A 188 -13.75 16.09 -38.59
C LEU A 188 -12.37 15.52 -38.92
N TYR A 189 -11.61 15.11 -37.89
CA TYR A 189 -10.39 14.33 -38.07
C TYR A 189 -10.74 12.84 -38.16
N THR A 190 -11.27 12.45 -39.32
CA THR A 190 -11.84 11.11 -39.58
C THR A 190 -10.80 10.00 -39.74
N SER A 191 -9.52 10.37 -39.75
CA SER A 191 -8.38 9.44 -39.72
C SER A 191 -8.31 8.57 -38.45
N GLU A 192 -9.13 8.85 -37.44
CA GLU A 192 -9.13 8.16 -36.14
C GLU A 192 -10.20 7.07 -36.01
N ILE A 193 -11.19 7.01 -36.91
CA ILE A 193 -12.25 5.99 -36.88
C ILE A 193 -11.77 4.72 -37.60
N GLN A 194 -11.84 3.58 -36.92
CA GLN A 194 -11.37 2.29 -37.41
C GLN A 194 -12.47 1.23 -37.25
N PRO A 195 -12.52 0.21 -38.13
CA PRO A 195 -13.36 -0.96 -37.90
C PRO A 195 -13.11 -1.58 -36.53
N ASN A 196 -14.16 -2.19 -35.95
CA ASN A 196 -14.22 -2.76 -34.60
C ASN A 196 -14.15 -1.79 -33.42
N GLN A 197 -14.05 -0.47 -33.63
CA GLN A 197 -14.18 0.49 -32.53
C GLN A 197 -15.60 0.47 -31.95
N VAL A 198 -15.68 0.69 -30.63
CA VAL A 198 -16.93 0.78 -29.90
C VAL A 198 -17.51 2.17 -30.07
N LEU A 199 -18.81 2.26 -30.36
CA LEU A 199 -19.54 3.51 -30.39
C LEU A 199 -20.87 3.39 -29.66
N TYR A 200 -21.40 4.56 -29.28
CA TYR A 200 -22.73 4.72 -28.72
C TYR A 200 -23.54 5.63 -29.63
N VAL A 201 -24.75 5.19 -29.99
CA VAL A 201 -25.79 6.06 -30.57
C VAL A 201 -26.71 6.46 -29.44
N ARG A 202 -27.02 7.75 -29.34
CA ARG A 202 -27.81 8.31 -28.24
C ARG A 202 -28.73 9.42 -28.71
N ASP A 203 -29.88 9.51 -28.04
CA ASP A 203 -30.86 10.57 -28.20
C ASP A 203 -31.34 10.69 -29.68
N SER A 204 -31.37 9.57 -30.42
CA SER A 204 -31.92 9.52 -31.78
C SER A 204 -33.44 9.75 -31.81
N GLU A 205 -34.01 9.87 -33.01
CA GLU A 205 -35.46 10.05 -33.19
C GLU A 205 -36.27 8.88 -32.62
N ASP A 206 -35.75 7.67 -32.76
CA ASP A 206 -36.33 6.44 -32.24
C ASP A 206 -35.34 5.77 -31.27
N SER A 207 -35.82 5.28 -30.13
CA SER A 207 -34.97 4.63 -29.13
C SER A 207 -34.47 3.25 -29.58
N ASP A 208 -35.09 2.62 -30.59
CA ASP A 208 -34.58 1.37 -31.19
C ASP A 208 -33.23 1.56 -31.93
N ASN A 209 -32.88 2.81 -32.26
CA ASN A 209 -31.58 3.18 -32.82
C ASN A 209 -30.51 3.44 -31.74
N ASP A 210 -30.91 3.71 -30.50
CA ASP A 210 -30.00 4.00 -29.40
C ASP A 210 -29.35 2.72 -28.88
N GLY A 211 -28.07 2.81 -28.51
CA GLY A 211 -27.38 1.66 -27.96
C GLY A 211 -25.88 1.69 -28.13
N LYS A 212 -25.27 0.55 -27.79
CA LYS A 212 -23.83 0.30 -27.93
C LYS A 212 -23.60 -0.62 -29.11
N PHE A 213 -22.77 -0.17 -30.05
CA PHE A 213 -22.46 -0.91 -31.28
C PHE A 213 -20.95 -0.94 -31.55
N LYS A 214 -20.57 -1.70 -32.58
CA LYS A 214 -19.22 -1.70 -33.13
C LYS A 214 -19.24 -1.26 -34.58
N VAL A 215 -18.23 -0.49 -34.98
CA VAL A 215 -18.03 -0.09 -36.38
C VAL A 215 -17.74 -1.35 -37.20
N VAL A 216 -18.62 -1.68 -38.15
CA VAL A 216 -18.41 -2.76 -39.10
C VAL A 216 -17.50 -2.28 -40.22
N GLU A 217 -17.81 -1.10 -40.76
CA GLU A 217 -17.12 -0.53 -41.92
C GLU A 217 -17.17 1.00 -41.84
N VAL A 218 -16.09 1.65 -42.27
CA VAL A 218 -16.04 3.10 -42.49
C VAL A 218 -16.16 3.31 -43.99
N ILE A 219 -17.33 3.75 -44.45
CA ILE A 219 -17.65 3.90 -45.88
C ILE A 219 -16.96 5.15 -46.43
N ASP A 220 -17.08 6.26 -45.71
CA ASP A 220 -16.36 7.49 -45.98
C ASP A 220 -16.13 8.29 -44.68
N ALA A 221 -15.65 9.52 -44.80
CA ALA A 221 -15.33 10.38 -43.66
C ALA A 221 -16.52 10.64 -42.71
N LEU A 222 -17.75 10.64 -43.21
CA LEU A 222 -18.95 10.96 -42.44
C LEU A 222 -19.97 9.84 -42.40
N THR A 223 -19.64 8.68 -42.97
CA THR A 223 -20.58 7.60 -43.14
C THR A 223 -19.96 6.31 -42.63
N LEU A 224 -20.60 5.73 -41.63
CA LEU A 224 -20.14 4.50 -40.99
C LEU A 224 -21.27 3.49 -40.87
N ARG A 225 -20.92 2.21 -41.00
CA ARG A 225 -21.85 1.10 -40.92
C ARG A 225 -21.70 0.40 -39.58
N ILE A 226 -22.83 0.12 -38.95
CA ILE A 226 -22.92 -0.69 -37.72
C ILE A 226 -23.91 -1.82 -37.93
N HIS A 227 -23.78 -2.89 -37.14
CA HIS A 227 -24.80 -3.93 -37.05
C HIS A 227 -25.83 -3.55 -36.00
N ASN A 228 -27.09 -3.35 -36.40
CA ASN A 228 -28.23 -3.10 -35.52
C ASN A 228 -29.47 -3.84 -36.07
N PRO A 229 -29.88 -4.97 -35.48
CA PRO A 229 -31.01 -5.76 -35.97
C PRO A 229 -32.39 -5.10 -35.79
N SER A 230 -32.47 -4.03 -35.01
CA SER A 230 -33.71 -3.27 -34.76
C SER A 230 -33.68 -1.87 -35.38
N VAL A 231 -32.78 -1.62 -36.35
CA VAL A 231 -32.60 -0.27 -36.91
C VAL A 231 -33.88 0.29 -37.53
N VAL A 232 -34.15 1.56 -37.24
CA VAL A 232 -35.24 2.35 -37.83
C VAL A 232 -34.63 3.48 -38.65
N ALA A 233 -35.13 3.72 -39.86
CA ALA A 233 -34.65 4.81 -40.69
C ALA A 233 -34.96 6.18 -40.08
N GLN A 234 -33.99 7.10 -40.10
CA GLN A 234 -34.12 8.46 -39.61
C GLN A 234 -33.62 9.45 -40.67
N ASN A 235 -34.38 10.51 -40.96
CA ASN A 235 -34.02 11.53 -41.97
C ASN A 235 -33.87 12.95 -41.39
N ILE A 236 -33.91 13.09 -40.07
CA ILE A 236 -33.74 14.37 -39.38
C ILE A 236 -32.41 14.39 -38.61
N ILE A 237 -31.86 15.60 -38.39
CA ILE A 237 -30.66 15.79 -37.56
C ILE A 237 -31.09 15.76 -36.09
N LEU A 238 -30.98 14.60 -35.46
CA LEU A 238 -31.35 14.40 -34.06
C LEU A 238 -30.49 13.28 -33.45
N GLY A 239 -30.05 13.47 -32.22
CA GLY A 239 -29.15 12.55 -31.53
C GLY A 239 -27.68 12.72 -31.91
N TYR A 240 -26.83 11.94 -31.25
CA TYR A 240 -25.40 11.95 -31.48
C TYR A 240 -24.79 10.55 -31.42
N VAL A 241 -23.68 10.41 -32.13
CA VAL A 241 -22.79 9.26 -32.05
C VAL A 241 -21.57 9.66 -31.25
N GLU A 242 -21.25 8.87 -30.23
CA GLU A 242 -20.02 8.95 -29.46
C GLU A 242 -19.15 7.72 -29.77
N ILE A 243 -17.99 7.94 -30.40
CA ILE A 243 -17.03 6.86 -30.68
C ILE A 243 -15.99 6.86 -29.57
N LEU A 244 -15.72 5.71 -28.96
CA LEU A 244 -14.68 5.63 -27.95
C LEU A 244 -13.29 5.69 -28.59
N PRO A 245 -12.34 6.44 -28.00
CA PRO A 245 -10.94 6.32 -28.37
C PRO A 245 -10.48 4.85 -28.35
N LYS A 246 -9.57 4.48 -29.25
CA LYS A 246 -9.09 3.09 -29.35
C LYS A 246 -8.59 2.57 -28.00
N GLU A 247 -7.84 3.38 -27.27
CA GLU A 247 -7.26 3.04 -25.98
C GLU A 247 -8.31 2.72 -24.90
N TRP A 248 -9.52 3.23 -25.07
CA TRP A 248 -10.64 3.01 -24.15
C TRP A 248 -11.43 1.76 -24.53
N GLY A 249 -11.52 1.44 -25.82
CA GLY A 249 -12.32 0.33 -26.33
C GLY A 249 -11.56 -0.98 -26.57
N ASP A 250 -10.22 -0.96 -26.69
CA ASP A 250 -9.41 -2.15 -26.94
C ASP A 250 -8.89 -2.76 -25.62
N PRO A 251 -9.33 -3.98 -25.24
CA PRO A 251 -8.92 -4.64 -23.99
C PRO A 251 -7.44 -5.03 -23.96
N LEU A 252 -6.76 -5.02 -25.12
CA LEU A 252 -5.32 -5.27 -25.24
C LEU A 252 -4.48 -3.99 -25.13
N THR A 253 -5.11 -2.84 -24.91
CA THR A 253 -4.41 -1.58 -24.69
C THR A 253 -3.52 -1.68 -23.44
N LEU A 254 -2.24 -1.36 -23.57
CA LEU A 254 -1.35 -1.23 -22.41
C LEU A 254 -1.83 -0.10 -21.50
N VAL A 255 -1.82 -0.30 -20.18
CA VAL A 255 -2.24 0.75 -19.22
C VAL A 255 -1.44 2.05 -19.43
N SER A 256 -0.13 1.96 -19.69
CA SER A 256 0.71 3.11 -20.05
C SER A 256 0.29 3.83 -21.33
N ALA A 257 -0.27 3.13 -22.33
CA ALA A 257 -0.80 3.75 -23.54
C ALA A 257 -2.09 4.54 -23.24
N LEU A 258 -2.99 3.97 -22.44
CA LEU A 258 -4.17 4.67 -21.94
C LEU A 258 -3.79 5.94 -21.15
N VAL A 259 -2.84 5.83 -20.22
CA VAL A 259 -2.34 6.96 -19.41
C VAL A 259 -1.76 8.06 -20.30
N ASN A 260 -0.96 7.68 -21.29
CA ASN A 260 -0.41 8.64 -22.26
C ASN A 260 -1.52 9.36 -23.03
N GLN A 261 -2.52 8.64 -23.53
CA GLN A 261 -3.64 9.22 -24.26
C GLN A 261 -4.42 10.20 -23.37
N VAL A 262 -4.76 9.80 -22.14
CA VAL A 262 -5.58 10.63 -21.25
C VAL A 262 -4.87 11.91 -20.84
N PHE A 263 -3.60 11.83 -20.42
CA PHE A 263 -2.85 13.01 -19.98
C PHE A 263 -2.48 13.95 -21.12
N LYS A 264 -2.19 13.41 -22.31
CA LYS A 264 -1.86 14.21 -23.49
C LYS A 264 -3.10 14.94 -24.04
N THR A 265 -4.25 14.29 -24.06
CA THR A 265 -5.46 14.83 -24.74
C THR A 265 -6.37 15.60 -23.79
N TYR A 266 -6.57 15.11 -22.57
CA TYR A 266 -7.52 15.72 -21.61
C TYR A 266 -6.81 16.39 -20.44
N GLY A 267 -5.63 15.91 -20.05
CA GLY A 267 -4.85 16.47 -18.92
C GLY A 267 -4.27 17.87 -19.14
N GLN A 268 -4.26 18.38 -20.37
CA GLN A 268 -3.62 19.67 -20.69
C GLN A 268 -4.50 20.91 -20.39
N ARG A 269 -5.73 20.71 -19.89
CA ARG A 269 -6.64 21.81 -19.51
C ARG A 269 -6.24 22.53 -18.22
N VAL A 270 -5.38 21.89 -17.42
CA VAL A 270 -4.80 22.44 -16.19
C VAL A 270 -3.33 22.78 -16.38
N PRO A 271 -2.73 23.64 -15.55
CA PRO A 271 -1.31 24.03 -15.65
C PRO A 271 -0.35 22.91 -15.18
N ILE A 272 -0.58 21.69 -15.67
CA ILE A 272 0.17 20.47 -15.42
C ILE A 272 0.63 19.94 -16.78
N LEU A 273 1.94 19.74 -16.91
CA LEU A 273 2.57 19.43 -18.17
C LEU A 273 2.62 17.92 -18.40
N TYR A 274 2.34 17.50 -19.63
CA TYR A 274 2.57 16.13 -20.06
C TYR A 274 3.97 15.97 -20.66
N SER A 275 4.64 14.87 -20.31
CA SER A 275 5.89 14.44 -20.93
C SER A 275 5.90 12.92 -21.04
N SER A 276 6.02 12.41 -22.27
CA SER A 276 6.04 10.96 -22.53
C SER A 276 7.16 10.24 -21.80
N ASN A 277 8.30 10.90 -21.55
CA ASN A 277 9.46 10.31 -20.87
C ASN A 277 9.21 10.01 -19.39
N LEU A 278 8.19 10.63 -18.79
CA LEU A 278 7.80 10.40 -17.40
C LEU A 278 6.72 9.32 -17.26
N ILE A 279 6.26 8.75 -18.38
CA ILE A 279 5.29 7.65 -18.41
C ILE A 279 6.04 6.37 -18.78
N GLN A 280 6.39 5.57 -17.78
CA GLN A 280 7.09 4.31 -17.99
C GLN A 280 6.17 3.26 -18.65
N PRO A 281 6.68 2.47 -19.61
CA PRO A 281 5.89 1.46 -20.30
C PRO A 281 5.52 0.30 -19.35
N THR A 282 4.24 -0.05 -19.32
CA THR A 282 3.67 -1.12 -18.50
C THR A 282 3.67 -2.45 -19.26
N GLN A 283 4.84 -2.90 -19.73
CA GLN A 283 4.96 -4.09 -20.57
C GLN A 283 4.20 -5.29 -20.00
N GLY A 284 3.31 -5.87 -20.80
CA GLY A 284 2.51 -7.04 -20.41
C GLY A 284 1.30 -6.74 -19.51
N VAL A 285 1.05 -5.48 -19.12
CA VAL A 285 -0.12 -5.10 -18.33
C VAL A 285 -1.06 -4.25 -19.17
N THR A 286 -2.23 -4.82 -19.51
CA THR A 286 -3.27 -4.19 -20.32
C THR A 286 -4.45 -3.72 -19.47
N THR A 287 -5.36 -2.95 -20.07
CA THR A 287 -6.60 -2.46 -19.43
C THR A 287 -7.59 -3.58 -19.12
N LEU A 288 -7.45 -4.74 -19.78
CA LEU A 288 -8.22 -5.97 -19.55
C LEU A 288 -9.73 -5.81 -19.80
N GLY A 289 -10.15 -4.72 -20.45
CA GLY A 289 -11.55 -4.43 -20.74
C GLY A 289 -11.74 -3.07 -21.39
N GLU A 290 -12.96 -2.83 -21.84
CA GLU A 290 -13.42 -1.51 -22.29
C GLU A 290 -13.63 -0.59 -21.08
N LEU A 291 -13.14 0.65 -21.15
CA LEU A 291 -13.21 1.66 -20.09
C LEU A 291 -13.96 2.89 -20.60
N TYR A 292 -15.12 3.19 -20.03
CA TYR A 292 -15.83 4.43 -20.34
C TYR A 292 -15.41 5.53 -19.35
N LEU A 293 -14.57 6.48 -19.80
CA LEU A 293 -13.96 7.48 -18.92
C LEU A 293 -14.68 8.84 -18.93
N GLU A 294 -15.68 9.03 -19.79
CA GLU A 294 -16.43 10.29 -19.88
C GLU A 294 -16.99 10.73 -18.52
N GLY A 295 -16.73 11.99 -18.15
CA GLY A 295 -17.18 12.58 -16.88
C GLY A 295 -16.38 12.14 -15.65
N MET A 296 -15.42 11.21 -15.77
CA MET A 296 -14.50 10.87 -14.69
C MET A 296 -13.52 12.00 -14.44
N SER A 297 -13.26 12.37 -13.18
CA SER A 297 -12.21 13.35 -12.88
C SER A 297 -10.82 12.77 -13.14
N LEU A 298 -9.87 13.62 -13.53
CA LEU A 298 -8.50 13.19 -13.78
C LEU A 298 -7.84 12.57 -12.54
N PHE A 299 -8.21 13.02 -11.34
CA PHE A 299 -7.72 12.41 -10.10
C PHE A 299 -8.25 10.98 -9.91
N LYS A 300 -9.55 10.76 -10.12
CA LYS A 300 -10.13 9.40 -10.08
C LYS A 300 -9.51 8.49 -11.13
N PHE A 301 -9.15 9.04 -12.30
CA PHE A 301 -8.42 8.29 -13.31
C PHE A 301 -7.02 7.86 -12.85
N ILE A 302 -6.30 8.72 -12.11
CA ILE A 302 -5.01 8.36 -11.50
C ILE A 302 -5.17 7.22 -10.49
N GLU A 303 -6.19 7.28 -9.63
CA GLU A 303 -6.51 6.21 -8.67
C GLU A 303 -6.79 4.89 -9.41
N LEU A 304 -7.65 4.93 -10.43
CA LEU A 304 -7.95 3.82 -11.36
C LEU A 304 -6.68 3.19 -11.95
N VAL A 305 -5.72 3.99 -12.39
CA VAL A 305 -4.47 3.50 -12.98
C VAL A 305 -3.59 2.78 -11.95
N VAL A 306 -3.44 3.34 -10.75
CA VAL A 306 -2.67 2.69 -9.67
C VAL A 306 -3.29 1.35 -9.30
N ASP A 307 -4.63 1.32 -9.26
CA ASP A 307 -5.42 0.14 -8.95
C ASP A 307 -5.30 -0.94 -10.06
N MET A 308 -5.41 -0.57 -11.34
CA MET A 308 -5.17 -1.48 -12.49
C MET A 308 -3.76 -2.09 -12.47
N LEU A 309 -2.79 -1.37 -11.93
CA LEU A 309 -1.40 -1.80 -11.84
C LEU A 309 -1.06 -2.50 -10.51
N GLY A 310 -2.09 -2.89 -9.74
CA GLY A 310 -1.96 -3.67 -8.51
C GLY A 310 -1.20 -2.95 -7.39
N GLY A 311 -1.20 -1.62 -7.38
CA GLY A 311 -0.49 -0.82 -6.38
C GLY A 311 1.04 -0.94 -6.45
N LEU A 312 1.61 -1.59 -7.47
CA LEU A 312 3.06 -1.74 -7.69
C LEU A 312 3.67 -0.54 -8.44
N TRP A 313 2.86 0.45 -8.76
CA TRP A 313 3.23 1.62 -9.53
C TRP A 313 2.76 2.88 -8.81
N TYR A 314 3.48 3.98 -9.02
CA TYR A 314 3.03 5.32 -8.67
C TYR A 314 2.55 6.03 -9.93
N CYS A 315 1.40 6.67 -9.85
CA CYS A 315 0.83 7.54 -10.87
C CYS A 315 0.43 8.86 -10.21
N GLY A 316 0.62 10.00 -10.86
CA GLY A 316 0.24 11.27 -10.27
C GLY A 316 0.90 12.48 -10.91
N VAL A 317 1.07 13.54 -10.12
CA VAL A 317 1.70 14.80 -10.52
C VAL A 317 2.92 15.06 -9.65
N ASN A 318 4.09 15.16 -10.27
CA ASN A 318 5.31 15.41 -9.52
C ASN A 318 5.37 16.85 -9.02
N ALA A 319 6.33 17.13 -8.15
CA ALA A 319 6.49 18.44 -7.55
C ALA A 319 6.83 19.56 -8.56
N ASP A 320 7.29 19.26 -9.77
CA ASP A 320 7.51 20.26 -10.83
C ASP A 320 6.24 20.54 -11.66
N GLY A 321 5.17 19.78 -11.43
CA GLY A 321 3.90 19.90 -12.12
C GLY A 321 3.86 19.12 -13.43
N PHE A 322 4.51 17.96 -13.49
CA PHE A 322 4.39 17.01 -14.60
C PHE A 322 3.63 15.78 -14.19
N TYR A 323 2.81 15.26 -15.09
CA TYR A 323 2.26 13.92 -14.96
C TYR A 323 3.37 12.87 -14.98
N PHE A 324 3.23 11.82 -14.17
CA PHE A 324 4.17 10.71 -14.15
C PHE A 324 3.47 9.37 -13.93
N LEU A 325 4.09 8.32 -14.44
CA LEU A 325 3.78 6.92 -14.16
C LEU A 325 5.11 6.17 -14.01
N LYS A 326 5.37 5.61 -12.83
CA LYS A 326 6.64 4.92 -12.52
C LYS A 326 6.42 3.66 -11.71
N LYS A 327 7.19 2.61 -11.97
CA LYS A 327 7.17 1.39 -11.15
C LYS A 327 7.77 1.67 -9.77
N LYS A 328 7.20 1.09 -8.72
CA LYS A 328 7.77 1.13 -7.37
C LYS A 328 9.12 0.41 -7.34
N LYS A 329 10.07 0.93 -6.56
CA LYS A 329 11.33 0.24 -6.29
C LYS A 329 11.04 -1.00 -5.45
N GLY A 330 11.69 -2.12 -5.77
CA GLY A 330 11.53 -3.35 -5.00
C GLY A 330 12.37 -3.38 -3.71
N GLU A 331 13.38 -2.51 -3.62
CA GLU A 331 14.23 -2.37 -2.45
C GLU A 331 13.78 -1.19 -1.59
N PRO A 332 13.87 -1.29 -0.25
CA PRO A 332 13.62 -0.16 0.64
C PRO A 332 14.55 1.03 0.33
N ILE A 333 14.00 2.24 0.38
CA ILE A 333 14.72 3.50 0.15
C ILE A 333 15.76 3.74 1.23
N ASP A 334 15.37 3.57 2.50
CA ASP A 334 16.23 3.82 3.64
C ASP A 334 15.80 2.96 4.84
N LYS A 335 16.67 2.87 5.84
CA LYS A 335 16.41 2.21 7.12
C LYS A 335 16.41 3.23 8.25
N PHE A 336 15.41 3.12 9.10
CA PHE A 336 15.09 4.04 10.17
C PHE A 336 15.09 3.32 11.51
N ALA A 337 15.98 3.70 12.42
CA ALA A 337 16.12 3.14 13.75
C ALA A 337 15.40 3.98 14.80
N VAL A 338 14.30 3.43 15.33
CA VAL A 338 13.56 4.02 16.45
C VAL A 338 14.45 4.06 17.69
N GLY A 339 14.51 5.21 18.36
CA GLY A 339 15.38 5.43 19.52
C GLY A 339 16.73 6.07 19.17
N TRP A 340 17.08 6.10 17.87
CA TRP A 340 18.33 6.72 17.38
C TRP A 340 18.02 7.84 16.40
N ASP A 341 17.32 7.53 15.30
CA ASP A 341 16.97 8.51 14.26
C ASP A 341 15.77 9.38 14.67
N PHE A 342 14.86 8.82 15.48
CA PHE A 342 13.66 9.51 15.97
C PHE A 342 13.05 8.77 17.17
N ASN A 343 12.40 9.54 18.04
CA ASN A 343 11.80 9.05 19.29
C ASN A 343 10.27 9.21 19.35
N ASP A 344 9.70 10.15 18.60
CA ASP A 344 8.25 10.44 18.62
C ASP A 344 7.55 9.76 17.44
N LEU A 345 7.11 8.52 17.68
CA LEU A 345 6.32 7.75 16.73
C LEU A 345 5.00 7.27 17.33
N ASP A 346 4.02 7.11 16.46
CA ASP A 346 2.76 6.44 16.72
C ASP A 346 2.68 5.19 15.83
N VAL A 347 2.36 4.03 16.42
CA VAL A 347 2.27 2.75 15.72
C VAL A 347 0.88 2.19 15.94
N LYS A 348 0.16 1.99 14.84
CA LYS A 348 -1.14 1.34 14.84
C LYS A 348 -1.09 0.11 13.95
N ILE A 349 -1.43 -1.05 14.52
CA ILE A 349 -1.58 -2.29 13.76
C ILE A 349 -3.07 -2.48 13.46
N ASP A 350 -3.41 -2.45 12.18
CA ASP A 350 -4.77 -2.63 11.68
C ASP A 350 -4.98 -4.09 11.30
N ARG A 351 -5.64 -4.85 12.18
CA ARG A 351 -5.96 -6.27 11.98
C ARG A 351 -7.19 -6.49 11.12
N ASP A 352 -8.04 -5.47 10.94
CA ASP A 352 -9.24 -5.56 10.12
C ASP A 352 -8.90 -5.50 8.62
N TRP A 353 -7.67 -5.07 8.30
CA TRP A 353 -7.08 -5.15 6.97
C TRP A 353 -6.95 -6.58 6.43
N VAL A 354 -6.86 -7.59 7.30
CA VAL A 354 -6.56 -8.95 6.86
C VAL A 354 -7.77 -9.56 6.14
N TRP A 355 -7.57 -10.00 4.90
CA TRP A 355 -8.49 -10.83 4.13
C TRP A 355 -7.72 -12.04 3.64
N ASN A 356 -8.23 -13.22 3.97
CA ASN A 356 -7.58 -14.48 3.61
C ASN A 356 -8.46 -15.35 2.75
N TYR A 357 -9.72 -14.97 2.51
CA TYR A 357 -10.56 -15.61 1.52
C TYR A 357 -11.20 -14.54 0.64
N VAL A 358 -10.85 -14.52 -0.65
CA VAL A 358 -11.39 -13.54 -1.60
C VAL A 358 -12.27 -14.25 -2.61
N GLU A 359 -13.46 -13.70 -2.85
CA GLU A 359 -14.40 -14.18 -3.85
C GLU A 359 -14.67 -13.07 -4.87
N ILE A 360 -14.58 -13.40 -6.16
CA ILE A 360 -14.82 -12.47 -7.25
C ILE A 360 -16.04 -12.91 -8.04
N PHE A 361 -16.98 -11.99 -8.20
CA PHE A 361 -18.25 -12.19 -8.89
C PHE A 361 -18.37 -11.24 -10.09
N ALA A 362 -18.62 -11.77 -11.28
CA ALA A 362 -19.00 -10.95 -12.43
C ALA A 362 -20.49 -10.62 -12.37
N LYS A 363 -20.88 -9.39 -12.68
CA LYS A 363 -22.28 -9.09 -13.01
C LYS A 363 -22.68 -9.77 -14.32
N SER A 364 -23.94 -10.18 -14.43
CA SER A 364 -24.51 -10.69 -15.68
C SER A 364 -24.61 -9.59 -16.72
N ASP A 365 -24.40 -9.91 -18.00
CA ASP A 365 -24.64 -8.98 -19.11
C ASP A 365 -26.14 -8.68 -19.31
N GLU A 366 -27.02 -9.62 -18.95
CA GLU A 366 -28.44 -9.62 -19.35
C GLU A 366 -29.42 -9.36 -18.19
N GLY A 367 -28.95 -9.25 -16.92
CA GLY A 367 -29.85 -9.09 -15.77
C GLY A 367 -29.19 -8.64 -14.46
N SER A 368 -29.94 -8.71 -13.34
CA SER A 368 -29.50 -8.28 -12.00
C SER A 368 -28.74 -9.34 -11.19
N GLY A 369 -28.28 -10.42 -11.85
CA GLY A 369 -27.57 -11.53 -11.21
C GLY A 369 -26.06 -11.38 -11.25
N THR A 370 -25.37 -12.02 -10.30
CA THR A 370 -23.90 -12.15 -10.27
C THR A 370 -23.49 -13.61 -10.43
N VAL A 371 -22.45 -13.85 -11.22
CA VAL A 371 -21.84 -15.18 -11.43
C VAL A 371 -20.47 -15.20 -10.76
N LYS A 372 -20.21 -16.18 -9.90
CA LYS A 372 -18.90 -16.36 -9.27
C LYS A 372 -17.86 -16.72 -10.34
N LEU A 373 -16.88 -15.83 -10.55
CA LEU A 373 -15.76 -16.08 -11.48
C LEU A 373 -14.66 -16.92 -10.82
N TYR A 374 -14.28 -16.55 -9.60
CA TYR A 374 -13.13 -17.13 -8.93
C TYR A 374 -13.20 -16.95 -7.41
N SER A 375 -12.53 -17.82 -6.67
CA SER A 375 -12.25 -17.62 -5.26
C SER A 375 -11.01 -18.37 -4.85
N GLU A 376 -10.25 -17.83 -3.90
CA GLU A 376 -9.07 -18.47 -3.36
C GLU A 376 -8.92 -18.16 -1.87
N LEU A 377 -8.35 -19.12 -1.15
CA LEU A 377 -8.12 -19.08 0.29
C LEU A 377 -6.61 -19.12 0.55
N ASN A 378 -6.10 -18.14 1.29
CA ASN A 378 -4.75 -18.17 1.85
C ASN A 378 -4.80 -18.87 3.21
N GLU A 379 -4.61 -20.19 3.21
CA GLU A 379 -4.69 -21.03 4.41
C GLU A 379 -3.72 -20.59 5.52
N SER A 380 -2.52 -20.12 5.16
CA SER A 380 -1.52 -19.66 6.14
C SER A 380 -2.00 -18.40 6.87
N SER A 381 -2.66 -17.48 6.16
CA SER A 381 -3.23 -16.27 6.76
C SER A 381 -4.51 -16.56 7.56
N GLU A 382 -5.39 -17.43 7.06
CA GLU A 382 -6.60 -17.87 7.77
C GLU A 382 -6.28 -18.45 9.14
N LYS A 383 -5.27 -19.32 9.23
CA LYS A 383 -4.97 -19.99 10.49
C LYS A 383 -4.28 -19.07 11.50
N LYS A 384 -3.57 -18.02 11.04
CA LYS A 384 -3.01 -16.97 11.92
C LYS A 384 -4.08 -15.99 12.43
N TRP A 385 -5.03 -15.61 11.59
CA TRP A 385 -5.91 -14.45 11.83
C TRP A 385 -7.41 -14.77 11.87
N GLY A 386 -7.78 -16.04 11.69
CA GLY A 386 -9.16 -16.50 11.51
C GLY A 386 -9.68 -16.24 10.10
N ARG A 387 -10.73 -16.94 9.67
CA ARG A 387 -11.34 -16.75 8.33
C ARG A 387 -11.93 -15.35 8.20
N LYS A 388 -11.43 -14.59 7.24
CA LYS A 388 -11.88 -13.25 6.89
C LYS A 388 -12.15 -13.20 5.39
N THR A 389 -13.44 -13.28 5.06
CA THR A 389 -13.94 -13.33 3.69
C THR A 389 -14.20 -11.92 3.16
N GLN A 390 -13.77 -11.66 1.94
CA GLN A 390 -14.10 -10.47 1.19
C GLN A 390 -14.67 -10.84 -0.18
N SER A 391 -15.87 -10.35 -0.48
CA SER A 391 -16.56 -10.57 -1.75
C SER A 391 -16.49 -9.30 -2.59
N ILE A 392 -16.03 -9.45 -3.83
CA ILE A 392 -15.79 -8.34 -4.75
C ILE A 392 -16.59 -8.59 -6.02
N GLU A 393 -17.42 -7.62 -6.39
CA GLU A 393 -18.08 -7.62 -7.67
C GLU A 393 -17.20 -6.96 -8.72
N VAL A 394 -17.19 -7.52 -9.93
CA VAL A 394 -16.50 -7.02 -11.10
C VAL A 394 -17.45 -6.98 -12.31
N PRO A 395 -17.13 -6.21 -13.35
CA PRO A 395 -17.97 -6.15 -14.54
C PRO A 395 -18.10 -7.49 -15.26
N ALA A 396 -19.16 -7.62 -16.06
CA ALA A 396 -19.41 -8.79 -16.89
C ALA A 396 -18.29 -9.10 -17.90
N SER A 397 -17.55 -8.07 -18.33
CA SER A 397 -16.44 -8.19 -19.25
C SER A 397 -15.20 -8.87 -18.66
N PHE A 398 -15.14 -9.05 -17.33
CA PHE A 398 -13.97 -9.66 -16.69
C PHE A 398 -14.00 -11.19 -16.87
N THR A 399 -12.90 -11.73 -17.35
CA THR A 399 -12.72 -13.19 -17.49
C THR A 399 -12.25 -13.83 -16.19
N LYS A 400 -12.31 -15.15 -16.13
CA LYS A 400 -11.81 -15.93 -14.98
C LYS A 400 -10.32 -15.70 -14.75
N GLU A 401 -9.53 -15.55 -15.80
CA GLU A 401 -8.08 -15.32 -15.74
C GLU A 401 -7.77 -13.98 -15.07
N ILE A 402 -8.51 -12.93 -15.44
CA ILE A 402 -8.42 -11.60 -14.83
C ILE A 402 -8.79 -11.68 -13.35
N ALA A 403 -9.88 -12.37 -13.02
CA ALA A 403 -10.31 -12.59 -11.65
C ALA A 403 -9.24 -13.35 -10.84
N THR A 404 -8.59 -14.36 -11.41
CA THR A 404 -7.49 -15.08 -10.73
C THR A 404 -6.33 -14.15 -10.37
N VAL A 405 -5.89 -13.30 -11.31
CA VAL A 405 -4.78 -12.36 -11.05
C VAL A 405 -5.16 -11.37 -9.95
N ILE A 406 -6.37 -10.79 -10.01
CA ILE A 406 -6.85 -9.84 -9.00
C ILE A 406 -6.95 -10.50 -7.62
N CYS A 407 -7.55 -11.70 -7.56
CA CYS A 407 -7.74 -12.44 -6.31
C CYS A 407 -6.41 -12.73 -5.62
N LYS A 408 -5.41 -13.20 -6.38
CA LYS A 408 -4.07 -13.50 -5.85
C LYS A 408 -3.34 -12.26 -5.34
N ASN A 409 -3.41 -11.15 -6.09
CA ASN A 409 -2.81 -9.89 -5.67
C ASN A 409 -3.43 -9.37 -4.38
N LEU A 410 -4.77 -9.46 -4.26
CA LEU A 410 -5.49 -9.07 -3.04
C LEU A 410 -5.10 -9.95 -1.86
N LEU A 411 -5.09 -11.28 -2.02
CA LEU A 411 -4.69 -12.20 -0.95
C LEU A 411 -3.25 -11.96 -0.50
N GLU A 412 -2.32 -11.70 -1.42
CA GLU A 412 -0.92 -11.42 -1.08
C GLU A 412 -0.75 -10.06 -0.38
N LEU A 413 -1.57 -9.07 -0.72
CA LEU A 413 -1.57 -7.74 -0.09
C LEU A 413 -2.20 -7.75 1.31
N HIS A 414 -3.24 -8.57 1.49
CA HIS A 414 -4.06 -8.61 2.70
C HIS A 414 -3.76 -9.79 3.63
N LYS A 415 -2.70 -10.57 3.37
CA LYS A 415 -2.34 -11.74 4.18
C LYS A 415 -1.89 -11.44 5.61
N GLU A 416 -1.37 -10.24 5.88
CA GLU A 416 -0.85 -9.84 7.19
C GLU A 416 -1.46 -8.49 7.62
N PRO A 417 -1.57 -8.21 8.95
CA PRO A 417 -2.07 -6.94 9.45
C PRO A 417 -1.28 -5.76 8.91
N ARG A 418 -1.98 -4.69 8.55
CA ARG A 418 -1.32 -3.48 8.09
C ARG A 418 -0.71 -2.75 9.26
N VAL A 419 0.57 -2.39 9.15
CA VAL A 419 1.26 -1.55 10.12
C VAL A 419 1.21 -0.10 9.62
N LEU A 420 0.60 0.77 10.40
CA LEU A 420 0.56 2.21 10.17
C LEU A 420 1.53 2.87 11.16
N ILE A 421 2.49 3.63 10.63
CA ILE A 421 3.50 4.29 11.45
C ILE A 421 3.46 5.78 11.14
N THR A 422 3.38 6.62 12.15
CA THR A 422 3.51 8.08 11.99
C THR A 422 4.70 8.55 12.81
N ILE A 423 5.72 9.10 12.15
CA ILE A 423 6.86 9.77 12.80
C ILE A 423 6.56 11.26 12.81
N LYS A 424 6.46 11.89 13.98
CA LYS A 424 5.98 13.29 14.07
C LYS A 424 7.06 14.35 13.92
N ASN A 425 8.30 14.02 14.27
CA ASN A 425 9.42 14.97 14.34
C ASN A 425 10.67 14.41 13.63
N ALA A 426 10.54 13.98 12.38
CA ALA A 426 11.68 13.59 11.56
C ALA A 426 12.51 14.81 11.12
N PRO A 427 13.81 14.63 10.79
CA PRO A 427 14.66 15.69 10.26
C PRO A 427 14.04 16.40 9.04
N PHE A 428 14.23 17.72 8.93
CA PHE A 428 13.73 18.49 7.79
C PHE A 428 14.63 18.27 6.57
N ARG A 429 14.24 17.34 5.69
CA ARG A 429 14.96 17.01 4.44
C ARG A 429 14.01 16.45 3.40
N TYR A 430 14.45 16.32 2.16
CA TYR A 430 13.64 15.64 1.14
C TYR A 430 13.50 14.14 1.47
N TYR A 431 12.25 13.65 1.47
CA TYR A 431 11.93 12.23 1.55
C TYR A 431 11.35 11.71 0.23
N GLU A 432 11.94 10.65 -0.30
CA GLU A 432 11.42 9.97 -1.50
C GLU A 432 10.29 9.00 -1.10
N PHE A 433 9.20 8.94 -1.89
CA PHE A 433 8.12 7.98 -1.70
C PHE A 433 8.52 6.57 -2.16
N GLY A 434 8.33 5.58 -1.28
CA GLY A 434 8.70 4.18 -1.44
C GLY A 434 8.70 3.46 -0.11
N ASP A 435 9.19 2.22 -0.10
CA ASP A 435 9.27 1.41 1.11
C ASP A 435 10.43 1.85 2.00
N TYR A 436 10.22 1.87 3.31
CA TYR A 436 11.25 2.12 4.32
C TYR A 436 11.25 1.00 5.34
N SER A 437 12.44 0.62 5.82
CA SER A 437 12.57 -0.35 6.91
C SER A 437 12.66 0.36 8.25
N ILE A 438 11.63 0.25 9.07
CA ILE A 438 11.57 0.86 10.41
C ILE A 438 11.93 -0.19 11.45
N ALA A 439 13.12 -0.09 12.02
CA ALA A 439 13.66 -0.97 13.04
C ALA A 439 13.39 -0.42 14.44
N PHE A 440 12.74 -1.23 15.27
CA PHE A 440 12.43 -0.92 16.66
C PHE A 440 13.62 -1.25 17.57
N PRO A 441 13.78 -0.54 18.70
CA PRO A 441 14.89 -0.77 19.61
C PRO A 441 14.87 -2.22 20.11
N SER A 442 16.06 -2.77 20.33
CA SER A 442 16.18 -4.14 20.83
C SER A 442 15.57 -4.25 22.22
N LYS A 443 14.53 -5.07 22.34
CA LYS A 443 13.85 -5.39 23.60
C LYS A 443 13.55 -6.88 23.65
N SER A 444 13.05 -7.33 24.80
CA SER A 444 12.63 -8.71 24.98
C SER A 444 11.32 -8.98 24.22
N TYR A 445 11.44 -9.52 23.00
CA TYR A 445 10.31 -9.90 22.15
C TYR A 445 10.21 -11.41 22.01
N TYR A 446 9.01 -11.88 21.64
CA TYR A 446 8.82 -13.24 21.19
C TYR A 446 9.23 -13.36 19.72
N GLU A 447 10.04 -14.36 19.41
CA GLU A 447 10.39 -14.78 18.06
C GLU A 447 9.89 -16.21 17.87
N THR A 448 9.32 -16.52 16.72
CA THR A 448 9.11 -17.92 16.35
C THR A 448 10.46 -18.51 15.94
N LEU A 449 10.86 -19.59 16.61
CA LEU A 449 12.03 -20.37 16.25
C LEU A 449 11.67 -21.38 15.15
N ASP A 450 10.49 -22.00 15.23
CA ASP A 450 9.92 -22.84 14.18
C ASP A 450 8.38 -22.79 14.26
N ASP A 451 7.72 -22.55 13.13
CA ASP A 451 6.24 -22.56 13.02
C ASP A 451 5.69 -23.99 12.96
N LEU A 452 6.56 -25.02 12.86
CA LEU A 452 6.21 -26.45 12.87
C LEU A 452 5.29 -26.91 11.73
N ASP A 453 5.23 -26.11 10.68
CA ASP A 453 4.50 -26.38 9.44
C ASP A 453 5.14 -27.47 8.56
N SER A 454 6.40 -27.81 8.84
CA SER A 454 7.18 -28.81 8.11
C SER A 454 8.01 -29.67 9.07
N LEU A 455 8.29 -30.92 8.66
CA LEU A 455 9.25 -31.80 9.34
C LEU A 455 10.70 -31.55 8.87
N THR A 456 10.94 -30.59 7.98
CA THR A 456 12.27 -30.30 7.44
C THR A 456 13.27 -30.02 8.57
N GLY A 457 14.31 -30.85 8.63
CA GLY A 457 15.39 -30.75 9.62
C GLY A 457 15.10 -31.39 10.97
N TRP A 458 13.89 -31.91 11.19
CA TRP A 458 13.53 -32.66 12.39
C TRP A 458 13.81 -34.15 12.19
N VAL A 459 14.44 -34.78 13.19
CA VAL A 459 14.88 -36.18 13.12
C VAL A 459 14.53 -36.91 14.40
N SER A 460 13.92 -38.09 14.26
CA SER A 460 13.76 -39.08 15.33
C SER A 460 14.97 -40.01 15.38
N SER A 461 15.53 -40.26 16.56
CA SER A 461 16.64 -41.22 16.72
C SER A 461 16.21 -42.68 16.53
N ASP A 462 14.91 -42.98 16.69
CA ASP A 462 14.34 -44.30 16.45
C ASP A 462 12.91 -44.14 15.85
N PRO A 463 12.80 -44.11 14.51
CA PRO A 463 11.51 -43.96 13.82
C PRO A 463 10.52 -45.12 14.04
N ILE A 464 10.99 -46.27 14.53
CA ILE A 464 10.11 -47.43 14.80
C ILE A 464 9.36 -47.20 16.10
N LYS A 465 10.05 -46.66 17.12
CA LYS A 465 9.45 -46.35 18.43
C LYS A 465 8.76 -44.99 18.47
N LEU A 466 9.14 -44.07 17.58
CA LEU A 466 8.55 -42.74 17.45
C LEU A 466 8.35 -42.40 15.96
N SER A 467 7.12 -42.60 15.49
CA SER A 467 6.70 -42.18 14.17
C SER A 467 6.20 -40.73 14.20
N VAL A 468 6.57 -39.94 13.19
CA VAL A 468 6.25 -38.51 13.13
C VAL A 468 5.52 -38.18 11.82
N ALA A 469 4.44 -37.43 11.92
CA ALA A 469 3.66 -36.96 10.78
C ALA A 469 3.26 -35.49 10.98
N LEU A 470 2.92 -34.80 9.89
CA LEU A 470 2.26 -33.49 9.97
C LEU A 470 0.75 -33.70 10.01
N THR A 471 0.07 -32.91 10.82
CA THR A 471 -1.40 -32.91 10.90
C THR A 471 -1.95 -31.49 11.06
N ASN A 472 -3.22 -31.33 10.70
CA ASN A 472 -4.03 -30.16 10.94
C ASN A 472 -5.29 -30.48 11.78
N ASP A 473 -5.33 -31.68 12.41
CA ASP A 473 -6.46 -32.13 13.23
C ASP A 473 -6.67 -31.23 14.46
N THR A 474 -5.58 -30.76 15.06
CA THR A 474 -5.55 -29.85 16.21
C THR A 474 -4.40 -28.87 16.04
N LEU A 475 -4.62 -27.57 16.26
CA LEU A 475 -3.61 -26.52 16.07
C LEU A 475 -3.74 -25.44 17.15
N VAL A 476 -2.60 -24.86 17.53
CA VAL A 476 -2.49 -23.60 18.28
C VAL A 476 -2.12 -22.46 17.34
N SER A 477 -1.20 -22.72 16.41
CA SER A 477 -0.71 -21.72 15.46
C SER A 477 -0.32 -22.36 14.12
N GLY A 478 -0.01 -21.55 13.10
CA GLY A 478 0.51 -22.07 11.84
C GLY A 478 -0.51 -22.87 11.02
N SER A 479 0.00 -23.64 10.05
CA SER A 479 -0.76 -24.46 9.10
C SER A 479 -0.89 -25.93 9.47
N LYS A 480 0.12 -26.48 10.15
CA LYS A 480 0.22 -27.86 10.62
C LYS A 480 0.98 -27.90 11.93
N CYS A 481 0.80 -28.96 12.69
CA CYS A 481 1.63 -29.29 13.85
C CYS A 481 2.28 -30.66 13.68
N HIS A 482 3.24 -30.97 14.54
CA HIS A 482 3.92 -32.26 14.52
C HIS A 482 3.16 -33.25 15.37
N LYS A 483 2.69 -34.34 14.76
CA LYS A 483 2.07 -35.49 15.42
C LYS A 483 3.13 -36.55 15.70
N LEU A 484 3.39 -36.78 16.97
CA LEU A 484 4.35 -37.73 17.52
C LEU A 484 3.60 -38.98 18.01
N VAL A 485 3.79 -40.12 17.35
CA VAL A 485 3.13 -41.39 17.66
C VAL A 485 4.15 -42.34 18.31
N PHE A 486 3.92 -42.67 19.57
CA PHE A 486 4.82 -43.50 20.37
C PHE A 486 4.42 -44.98 20.32
N SER A 487 5.42 -45.84 20.29
CA SER A 487 5.30 -47.30 20.39
C SER A 487 6.38 -47.84 21.34
N GLY A 488 6.16 -47.68 22.65
CA GLY A 488 7.11 -48.05 23.71
C GLY A 488 8.43 -47.27 23.63
N ALA A 489 8.36 -45.95 23.50
CA ALA A 489 9.55 -45.12 23.31
C ALA A 489 10.33 -44.95 24.63
N ASP A 490 11.57 -45.42 24.63
CA ASP A 490 12.51 -45.26 25.73
C ASP A 490 13.87 -44.77 25.22
N PHE A 491 14.36 -43.69 25.82
CA PHE A 491 15.51 -42.89 25.39
C PHE A 491 15.49 -42.49 23.91
N VAL A 492 14.30 -42.29 23.34
CA VAL A 492 14.14 -41.81 21.95
C VAL A 492 14.20 -40.28 21.95
N THR A 493 14.91 -39.71 20.98
CA THR A 493 15.02 -38.25 20.82
C THR A 493 14.36 -37.79 19.52
N TYR A 494 13.71 -36.63 19.57
CA TYR A 494 13.17 -35.93 18.40
C TYR A 494 13.70 -34.51 18.39
N LYS A 495 14.49 -34.14 17.38
CA LYS A 495 15.34 -32.95 17.47
C LYS A 495 15.59 -32.26 16.15
N LYS A 496 15.97 -30.99 16.23
CA LYS A 496 16.40 -30.17 15.10
C LYS A 496 17.58 -29.28 15.48
N VAL A 497 18.53 -29.18 14.56
CA VAL A 497 19.71 -28.31 14.67
C VAL A 497 19.36 -26.94 14.09
N PHE A 498 19.54 -25.88 14.88
CA PHE A 498 19.29 -24.49 14.47
C PHE A 498 20.58 -23.72 14.22
N ASN A 499 21.59 -23.93 15.08
CA ASN A 499 22.86 -23.19 15.03
C ASN A 499 22.71 -21.65 15.03
N GLU A 500 21.72 -21.11 15.73
CA GLU A 500 21.39 -19.68 15.75
C GLU A 500 21.94 -18.96 16.99
N ARG A 501 22.55 -17.79 16.79
CA ARG A 501 22.95 -16.91 17.91
C ARG A 501 21.75 -16.10 18.37
N LYS A 502 21.49 -16.06 19.68
CA LYS A 502 20.39 -15.28 20.28
C LYS A 502 20.93 -14.40 21.40
N ASN A 503 20.64 -13.11 21.31
CA ASN A 503 21.08 -12.15 22.31
C ASN A 503 20.05 -12.10 23.44
N GLY A 504 20.49 -12.24 24.69
CA GLY A 504 19.59 -12.14 25.85
C GLY A 504 18.40 -13.11 25.78
N LEU A 505 18.63 -14.36 25.38
CA LEU A 505 17.62 -15.41 25.40
C LEU A 505 17.17 -15.66 26.84
N THR A 506 15.87 -15.50 27.11
CA THR A 506 15.30 -15.64 28.44
C THR A 506 14.33 -16.79 28.57
N ALA A 507 13.65 -17.20 27.48
CA ALA A 507 12.66 -18.27 27.59
C ALA A 507 12.41 -19.04 26.30
N PHE A 508 11.94 -20.28 26.44
CA PHE A 508 11.25 -21.06 25.43
C PHE A 508 9.76 -21.16 25.76
N HIS A 509 8.92 -21.17 24.73
CA HIS A 509 7.48 -21.36 24.82
C HIS A 509 7.05 -22.27 23.69
N PHE A 510 6.23 -23.26 24.00
CA PHE A 510 5.61 -24.15 23.03
C PHE A 510 4.36 -24.77 23.65
N TYR A 511 3.61 -25.49 22.83
CA TYR A 511 2.42 -26.20 23.27
C TYR A 511 2.54 -27.69 23.01
N LEU A 512 2.07 -28.47 23.98
CA LEU A 512 1.90 -29.91 23.85
C LEU A 512 0.43 -30.27 23.99
N TYR A 513 -0.05 -31.21 23.19
CA TYR A 513 -1.37 -31.83 23.35
C TYR A 513 -1.16 -33.34 23.39
N SER A 514 -1.86 -34.03 24.27
CA SER A 514 -1.81 -35.49 24.34
C SER A 514 -3.21 -36.08 24.32
N THR A 515 -3.38 -37.20 23.62
CA THR A 515 -4.62 -37.99 23.67
C THR A 515 -4.76 -38.78 24.96
N THR A 516 -3.69 -38.89 25.74
CA THR A 516 -3.64 -39.66 27.00
C THR A 516 -2.96 -38.84 28.09
N LYS A 517 -3.57 -38.81 29.27
CA LYS A 517 -2.94 -38.21 30.45
C LYS A 517 -1.78 -39.08 30.96
N ASP A 518 -0.74 -38.46 31.48
CA ASP A 518 0.33 -39.16 32.20
C ASP A 518 -0.22 -39.88 33.43
N ASN A 519 0.04 -41.18 33.53
CA ASN A 519 -0.28 -41.98 34.71
C ASN A 519 0.99 -42.30 35.52
N PHE A 520 1.40 -41.34 36.35
CA PHE A 520 2.58 -41.47 37.21
C PHE A 520 2.48 -42.57 38.27
N GLN A 521 1.29 -43.15 38.53
CA GLN A 521 1.15 -44.28 39.45
C GLN A 521 1.59 -45.60 38.80
N THR A 522 1.29 -45.79 37.51
CA THR A 522 1.63 -47.02 36.77
C THR A 522 2.94 -46.88 36.00
N ASN A 523 3.41 -45.65 35.77
CA ASN A 523 4.65 -45.36 35.05
C ASN A 523 5.40 -44.17 35.70
N PRO A 524 6.03 -44.38 36.87
CA PRO A 524 6.70 -43.30 37.60
C PRO A 524 7.95 -42.75 36.90
N ASP A 525 8.53 -43.52 35.98
CA ASP A 525 9.76 -43.15 35.26
C ASP A 525 9.49 -42.50 33.88
N GLY A 526 8.22 -42.40 33.48
CA GLY A 526 7.81 -41.79 32.22
C GLY A 526 8.03 -40.27 32.21
N MET A 527 8.86 -39.76 31.29
CA MET A 527 9.16 -38.33 31.17
C MET A 527 9.25 -37.85 29.72
N VAL A 528 8.64 -36.69 29.45
CA VAL A 528 8.85 -35.88 28.25
C VAL A 528 9.78 -34.72 28.62
N LEU A 529 11.04 -34.82 28.18
CA LEU A 529 12.08 -33.83 28.48
C LEU A 529 12.33 -32.97 27.27
N PHE A 530 11.97 -31.69 27.32
CA PHE A 530 12.43 -30.74 26.31
C PHE A 530 13.84 -30.27 26.68
N TYR A 531 14.74 -30.22 25.71
CA TYR A 531 16.12 -29.82 25.92
C TYR A 531 16.63 -28.85 24.87
N VAL A 532 17.67 -28.13 25.26
CA VAL A 532 18.46 -27.25 24.40
C VAL A 532 19.95 -27.54 24.60
N ILE A 533 20.71 -27.58 23.51
CA ILE A 533 22.17 -27.66 23.52
C ILE A 533 22.73 -26.27 23.20
N ASP A 534 23.61 -25.77 24.07
CA ASP A 534 24.27 -24.48 23.90
C ASP A 534 25.56 -24.55 23.06
N SER A 535 26.26 -23.40 22.92
CA SER A 535 27.50 -23.31 22.16
C SER A 535 28.63 -24.18 22.68
N ASP A 536 28.60 -24.54 23.96
CA ASP A 536 29.65 -25.30 24.63
C ASP A 536 29.34 -26.81 24.58
N GLY A 537 28.26 -27.19 23.88
CA GLY A 537 27.79 -28.57 23.79
C GLY A 537 27.07 -29.04 25.06
N LYS A 538 26.76 -28.14 26.00
CA LYS A 538 26.09 -28.50 27.25
C LYS A 538 24.58 -28.62 26.99
N LYS A 539 24.04 -29.79 27.37
CA LYS A 539 22.59 -30.05 27.35
C LYS A 539 21.95 -29.49 28.61
N HIS A 540 20.92 -28.68 28.43
CA HIS A 540 20.01 -28.24 29.48
C HIS A 540 18.64 -28.82 29.19
N GLU A 541 17.93 -29.33 30.20
CA GLU A 541 16.65 -30.00 30.01
C GLU A 541 15.63 -29.65 31.10
N LYS A 542 14.35 -29.71 30.74
CA LYS A 542 13.21 -29.53 31.65
C LYS A 542 12.11 -30.52 31.29
N SER A 543 11.52 -31.13 32.33
CA SER A 543 10.38 -32.03 32.18
C SER A 543 9.07 -31.25 32.06
N PHE A 544 8.19 -31.73 31.18
CA PHE A 544 6.84 -31.20 30.98
C PHE A 544 5.80 -32.31 31.13
N PRO A 545 5.18 -32.46 32.31
CA PRO A 545 4.17 -33.50 32.54
C PRO A 545 2.88 -33.21 31.77
N LEU A 546 2.28 -34.24 31.20
CA LEU A 546 1.01 -34.21 30.46
C LEU A 546 -0.15 -34.49 31.41
N GLU A 547 -0.46 -33.50 32.25
CA GLU A 547 -1.42 -33.65 33.37
C GLU A 547 -2.89 -33.70 32.94
N ILE A 548 -3.21 -33.32 31.70
CA ILE A 548 -4.57 -33.19 31.16
C ILE A 548 -4.61 -33.80 29.76
N GLU A 549 -5.59 -34.67 29.51
CA GLU A 549 -5.83 -35.24 28.18
C GLU A 549 -6.70 -34.32 27.31
N SER A 550 -6.53 -34.43 25.99
CA SER A 550 -7.34 -33.75 24.98
C SER A 550 -7.40 -32.22 25.09
N LYS A 551 -6.32 -31.61 25.59
CA LYS A 551 -6.19 -30.15 25.71
C LYS A 551 -4.75 -29.72 25.45
N TRP A 552 -4.59 -28.56 24.82
CA TRP A 552 -3.29 -27.90 24.67
C TRP A 552 -2.78 -27.38 26.02
N ILE A 553 -1.55 -27.80 26.37
CA ILE A 553 -0.83 -27.42 27.59
C ILE A 553 0.28 -26.44 27.17
N PRO A 554 0.26 -25.19 27.68
CA PRO A 554 1.38 -24.27 27.46
C PRO A 554 2.59 -24.71 28.27
N CYS A 555 3.76 -24.78 27.62
CA CYS A 555 5.00 -25.26 28.20
C CYS A 555 6.05 -24.13 28.26
N PRO A 556 5.93 -23.16 29.19
CA PRO A 556 6.92 -22.11 29.35
C PRO A 556 8.17 -22.63 30.07
N TRP A 557 9.35 -22.24 29.58
CA TRP A 557 10.63 -22.50 30.21
C TRP A 557 11.43 -21.21 30.34
N ASP A 558 11.56 -20.68 31.56
CA ASP A 558 12.53 -19.63 31.85
C ASP A 558 13.94 -20.23 31.92
N ILE A 559 14.82 -19.71 31.07
CA ILE A 559 16.22 -20.10 30.91
C ILE A 559 17.16 -18.90 31.05
N ALA A 560 16.68 -17.75 31.54
CA ALA A 560 17.49 -16.53 31.64
C ALA A 560 18.76 -16.73 32.49
N SER A 561 18.67 -17.56 33.54
CA SER A 561 19.80 -17.90 34.41
C SER A 561 20.88 -18.75 33.71
N LEU A 562 20.50 -19.51 32.67
CA LEU A 562 21.42 -20.36 31.91
C LEU A 562 22.33 -19.56 30.98
N LYS A 563 21.97 -18.30 30.68
CA LYS A 563 22.77 -17.36 29.86
C LYS A 563 23.19 -17.94 28.50
N ILE A 564 22.30 -18.72 27.88
CA ILE A 564 22.53 -19.36 26.57
C ILE A 564 22.66 -18.27 25.50
N LYS A 565 23.78 -18.24 24.78
CA LYS A 565 24.09 -17.26 23.73
C LYS A 565 23.82 -17.77 22.31
N LYS A 566 23.80 -19.09 22.14
CA LYS A 566 23.58 -19.77 20.86
C LYS A 566 22.75 -21.02 21.11
N ILE A 567 21.71 -21.19 20.30
CA ILE A 567 20.91 -22.41 20.24
C ILE A 567 21.56 -23.29 19.16
N VAL A 568 22.24 -24.36 19.57
CA VAL A 568 22.82 -25.32 18.62
C VAL A 568 21.73 -26.29 18.17
N GLU A 569 21.08 -26.93 19.13
CA GLU A 569 20.04 -27.94 18.92
C GLU A 569 18.95 -27.75 19.95
N VAL A 570 17.70 -28.02 19.55
CA VAL A 570 16.58 -28.21 20.47
C VAL A 570 15.89 -29.52 20.13
N GLY A 571 15.30 -30.14 21.13
CA GLY A 571 14.56 -31.38 20.92
C GLY A 571 13.88 -31.87 22.16
N PHE A 572 13.23 -33.01 22.00
CA PHE A 572 12.64 -33.79 23.06
C PHE A 572 13.44 -35.07 23.26
N GLU A 573 13.57 -35.48 24.52
CA GLU A 573 13.98 -36.82 24.92
C GLU A 573 12.82 -37.47 25.66
N PHE A 574 12.44 -38.64 25.18
CA PHE A 574 11.31 -39.42 25.70
C PHE A 574 11.86 -40.61 26.47
N ARG A 575 11.61 -40.65 27.77
CA ARG A 575 12.03 -41.76 28.67
C ARG A 575 10.78 -42.53 29.09
N ASN A 576 10.79 -43.84 28.88
CA ASN A 576 9.71 -44.75 29.24
C ASN A 576 8.29 -44.22 28.92
N VAL A 577 8.06 -43.65 27.73
CA VAL A 577 6.77 -43.07 27.34
C VAL A 577 5.86 -44.19 26.79
N PRO A 578 4.63 -44.37 27.32
CA PRO A 578 3.72 -45.41 26.84
C PRO A 578 3.19 -45.09 25.45
N ASP A 579 2.58 -46.10 24.80
CA ASP A 579 1.91 -45.94 23.51
C ASP A 579 0.86 -44.83 23.59
N SER A 580 1.13 -43.73 22.88
CA SER A 580 0.36 -42.49 22.97
C SER A 580 0.59 -41.62 21.74
N VAL A 581 -0.20 -40.56 21.62
CA VAL A 581 -0.03 -39.54 20.57
C VAL A 581 0.11 -38.18 21.23
N ILE A 582 1.26 -37.53 20.99
CA ILE A 582 1.53 -36.17 21.42
C ILE A 582 1.59 -35.27 20.18
N TYR A 583 1.06 -34.06 20.28
CA TYR A 583 1.14 -33.03 19.25
C TYR A 583 2.01 -31.90 19.79
N PHE A 584 2.88 -31.36 18.95
CA PHE A 584 3.81 -30.29 19.27
C PHE A 584 3.59 -29.12 18.32
N ASP A 585 3.37 -27.94 18.89
CA ASP A 585 3.04 -26.73 18.14
C ASP A 585 3.68 -25.46 18.76
N GLU A 586 3.85 -24.44 17.91
CA GLU A 586 4.27 -23.06 18.20
C GLU A 586 5.59 -22.93 18.99
N LEU A 587 6.72 -23.36 18.42
CA LEU A 587 8.02 -23.23 19.09
C LEU A 587 8.53 -21.78 19.03
N LYS A 588 8.35 -21.05 20.12
CA LYS A 588 8.76 -19.66 20.30
C LYS A 588 9.87 -19.52 21.32
N ILE A 589 10.68 -18.49 21.12
CA ILE A 589 11.68 -18.04 22.07
C ILE A 589 11.41 -16.60 22.46
N ARG A 590 11.90 -16.21 23.64
CA ARG A 590 11.93 -14.83 24.06
C ARG A 590 13.38 -14.36 24.14
N SER A 591 13.75 -13.38 23.34
CA SER A 591 15.13 -12.89 23.26
C SER A 591 15.18 -11.38 23.08
N ASN A 592 16.33 -10.78 23.35
CA ASN A 592 16.59 -9.36 23.09
C ASN A 592 16.89 -9.16 21.60
N THR A 593 15.84 -8.87 20.84
CA THR A 593 15.88 -8.68 19.39
C THR A 593 15.22 -7.36 19.00
N SER A 594 15.38 -6.95 17.74
CA SER A 594 14.70 -5.78 17.15
C SER A 594 13.64 -6.25 16.15
N ILE A 595 12.42 -5.74 16.27
CA ILE A 595 11.38 -5.93 15.25
C ILE A 595 11.61 -4.91 14.14
N THR A 596 11.59 -5.34 12.88
CA THR A 596 11.67 -4.43 11.73
C THR A 596 10.41 -4.55 10.89
N HIS A 597 9.79 -3.43 10.56
CA HIS A 597 8.65 -3.36 9.64
C HIS A 597 9.07 -2.65 8.36
N THR A 598 8.82 -3.27 7.20
CA THR A 598 8.95 -2.59 5.90
C THR A 598 7.61 -2.00 5.52
N VAL A 599 7.53 -0.67 5.45
CA VAL A 599 6.26 0.05 5.22
C VAL A 599 6.45 1.17 4.19
N PRO A 600 5.48 1.38 3.27
CA PRO A 600 5.55 2.45 2.29
C PRO A 600 5.32 3.81 2.95
N LEU A 601 6.13 4.81 2.61
CA LEU A 601 5.84 6.21 2.88
C LEU A 601 4.71 6.67 1.96
N VAL A 602 3.65 7.24 2.53
CA VAL A 602 2.46 7.65 1.78
C VAL A 602 2.17 9.14 1.87
N GLU A 603 2.62 9.80 2.93
CA GLU A 603 2.45 11.23 3.13
C GLU A 603 3.63 11.83 3.89
N VAL A 604 4.01 13.04 3.49
CA VAL A 604 5.05 13.86 4.10
C VAL A 604 4.48 15.24 4.37
N GLU A 605 4.53 15.66 5.63
CA GLU A 605 4.16 17.00 6.06
C GLU A 605 5.41 17.77 6.50
N TYR A 606 5.81 18.76 5.71
CA TYR A 606 6.94 19.64 5.99
C TYR A 606 6.49 20.83 6.82
N ASN A 607 7.03 20.96 8.04
CA ASN A 607 6.76 22.11 8.90
C ASN A 607 8.04 22.94 9.12
N ASN A 608 7.89 24.25 8.96
CA ASN A 608 8.92 25.23 9.27
C ASN A 608 8.33 26.31 10.16
N ALA A 609 8.88 26.48 11.35
CA ALA A 609 8.58 27.56 12.27
C ALA A 609 9.89 28.25 12.70
N PRO A 610 9.85 29.51 13.17
CA PRO A 610 11.04 30.31 13.50
C PRO A 610 12.07 29.63 14.40
N THR A 611 11.61 28.73 15.29
CA THR A 611 12.46 28.02 16.24
C THR A 611 12.61 26.53 15.94
N LYS A 612 11.93 26.00 14.92
CA LYS A 612 11.85 24.55 14.69
C LYS A 612 11.48 24.20 13.25
N LYS A 613 12.34 23.41 12.60
CA LYS A 613 12.05 22.73 11.32
C LYS A 613 11.91 21.23 11.60
N ASN A 614 10.84 20.61 11.08
CA ASN A 614 10.65 19.17 11.17
C ASN A 614 9.82 18.64 10.00
N THR A 615 9.79 17.32 9.87
CA THR A 615 8.91 16.62 8.95
C THR A 615 8.09 15.60 9.72
N LYS A 616 6.79 15.54 9.43
CA LYS A 616 5.94 14.43 9.85
C LYS A 616 5.82 13.46 8.70
N LEU A 617 6.18 12.20 8.95
CA LEU A 617 6.14 11.12 7.97
C LEU A 617 5.01 10.17 8.34
N THR A 618 4.14 9.87 7.38
CA THR A 618 3.06 8.90 7.55
C THR A 618 3.33 7.71 6.64
N PHE A 619 3.42 6.52 7.23
CA PHE A 619 3.67 5.25 6.58
C PHE A 619 2.45 4.34 6.68
N GLY A 620 2.29 3.50 5.65
CA GLY A 620 1.16 2.60 5.51
C GLY A 620 -0.06 3.33 4.95
N GLY A 621 -0.45 2.98 3.73
CA GLY A 621 -1.55 3.62 3.01
C GLY A 621 -2.91 2.96 3.23
N LYS A 622 -3.98 3.71 2.99
CA LYS A 622 -5.31 3.18 2.68
C LYS A 622 -5.38 2.94 1.17
N GLN A 623 -5.31 1.68 0.74
CA GLN A 623 -5.67 1.38 -0.66
C GLN A 623 -7.18 1.29 -0.80
N THR A 624 -7.67 1.74 -1.95
CA THR A 624 -9.08 1.98 -2.25
C THR A 624 -9.62 1.09 -3.37
N LEU A 625 -8.85 0.09 -3.83
CA LEU A 625 -9.19 -0.80 -4.93
C LEU A 625 -10.65 -1.30 -4.86
N GLU A 626 -11.17 -1.61 -3.68
CA GLU A 626 -12.57 -2.03 -3.48
C GLU A 626 -13.60 -0.92 -3.70
N LYS A 627 -13.30 0.30 -3.24
CA LYS A 627 -14.12 1.49 -3.49
C LYS A 627 -14.09 1.85 -4.97
N TYR A 628 -12.94 1.65 -5.60
CA TYR A 628 -12.78 1.83 -7.03
C TYR A 628 -13.59 0.78 -7.82
N LEU A 629 -13.48 -0.52 -7.53
CA LEU A 629 -14.25 -1.57 -8.21
C LEU A 629 -15.76 -1.36 -8.05
N SER A 630 -16.19 -1.01 -6.83
CA SER A 630 -17.58 -0.61 -6.56
C SER A 630 -18.01 0.61 -7.36
N GLY A 631 -17.14 1.62 -7.49
CA GLY A 631 -17.40 2.84 -8.26
C GLY A 631 -17.42 2.62 -9.78
N TYR A 632 -16.53 1.77 -10.28
CA TYR A 632 -16.45 1.39 -11.69
C TYR A 632 -17.68 0.57 -12.12
N LEU A 633 -18.12 -0.34 -11.26
CA LEU A 633 -19.40 -1.04 -11.43
C LEU A 633 -20.58 -0.07 -11.47
N ALA A 634 -20.66 0.87 -10.52
CA ALA A 634 -21.72 1.87 -10.51
C ALA A 634 -21.74 2.71 -11.80
N GLN A 635 -20.58 3.03 -12.38
CA GLN A 635 -20.50 3.69 -13.69
C GLN A 635 -21.04 2.81 -14.81
N ILE A 636 -20.62 1.55 -14.90
CA ILE A 636 -21.12 0.62 -15.92
C ILE A 636 -22.63 0.41 -15.79
N GLU A 637 -23.15 0.32 -14.56
CA GLU A 637 -24.58 0.21 -14.32
C GLU A 637 -25.34 1.48 -14.69
N THR A 638 -24.78 2.65 -14.41
CA THR A 638 -25.36 3.92 -14.85
C THR A 638 -25.43 3.98 -16.38
N LEU A 639 -24.38 3.54 -17.08
CA LEU A 639 -24.36 3.48 -18.54
C LEU A 639 -25.34 2.45 -19.11
N ARG A 640 -25.46 1.27 -18.48
CA ARG A 640 -26.45 0.25 -18.87
C ARG A 640 -27.88 0.73 -18.61
N TYR A 641 -28.14 1.41 -17.50
CA TYR A 641 -29.44 1.97 -17.17
C TYR A 641 -29.84 3.06 -18.17
N ILE A 642 -28.91 3.97 -18.51
CA ILE A 642 -29.13 4.99 -19.54
C ILE A 642 -29.44 4.34 -20.90
N ALA A 643 -28.77 3.23 -21.24
CA ALA A 643 -29.00 2.50 -22.48
C ALA A 643 -30.25 1.59 -22.49
N ARG A 644 -30.89 1.33 -21.34
CA ARG A 644 -32.05 0.41 -21.23
C ARG A 644 -33.39 1.11 -20.92
N ASN A 645 -33.37 2.32 -20.35
CA ASN A 645 -34.57 2.99 -19.84
C ASN A 645 -34.83 4.35 -20.50
N ARG A 646 -34.52 4.47 -21.78
CA ARG A 646 -35.04 5.56 -22.63
C ARG A 646 -35.53 4.99 -23.94
#